data_AF-A0A9W9P7Z8-F1
#
_entry.id   AF-A0A9W9P7Z8-F1
#
_cell.length_a   1.000
_cell.length_b   1.000
_cell.length_c   1.000
_cell.angle_alpha   90.00
_cell.angle_beta   90.00
_cell.angle_gamma   90.00
#
_symmetry.space_group_name_H-M   'P 1'
#
loop_
_entity.id
_entity.type
_entity.pdbx_description
1 polymer ?
#
loop_
_entity_poly.entity_id
_entity_poly.type
_entity_poly.pdbx_seq_one_letter_code
_entity_poly.pdbx_strand_id
1 'polypeptide(L)'
;MSSALNNVRGLRRALRPRPLNRFICRQYDLQSILYRPSGPLPHNLRPFTADNRLRTLSRPHLVPDKPQYAASYNISRDSAPENQWLRKTERLTPSTYLSESLEIMGYALGARPGGASNEFGISDFQTKYRIKDGRSVVRESLQTILADFIQHLAPLLSVNLDVASRHNELDSAIAHVFSRDRIRFLSERGYDVEDVISWAWIVTSESTARAVSRLFVLEADTRARRGPDAPGVPGFITLFLLRKHLDINSNTFRLLLIHSLHLITGSPLPTLEAAPSSELVQKDALETFGPKITVMTCSQLVYRLIFHARQVWTESLPIIAHAFARYLGQWDGRGDMQPVRREAKTGLAETRLNKLKTKLFNEGLWLLSYPSRTYPFRSMFLHQRAQFELLGVMASHKPVLPIMRTGYRGVAAVQLAHKKTSAERQSAELKAPSWPPWKEERLGIDSQRGNEGIHSRAISILSQMTEAGYSHRLWEDFNRILAGWDTDSSPTVQTRTMVSRARSLLNSGYEVNDPRLWPARIRATRTVREAWACFLSYQTLSLESTEAAYPTEAAYAAMAERLIRGRKLAWSEPNDHSDSLPGDGPETYPEPSSARDIIYVQTEPPTPEVFLEEMRSQGIPFSGALLALLLQTAPTFQAGLDYLRNSDLTDKQVAALCTIWQHGWQYRRHSVNAIEGIPGFIFASFIHFLCRYSEMSIHTLAREVFTPFRPQSLINARRRHGVADSYRELPRGAPVCVLSDLPADLPLKYYPGLFYHAIHLLRSSPSLSPQAWRNLIGTFEYTRMFRQRRTDEGKCLYRIIVWYATVEILGWMQSQNLGTDPEMFHNLCRAFTRAVVAGTKYPHLLSTASELRHQGSTLSENSGSLESLVDNGLFLLKKKFDSLVLPNREISSVAQRSVFTTDDLEETYFDEPTLFHTPFYSTLHAFVRALGTAGDDAGLVELLGWMSQVSASLDELADERRNGLWMREQTLQAIRLYLERPDNPSSDSDPAKVKEAYDIISRTPGWTWPSDEEIESYLSRSS
;
A
#
# COMPACT_ATOMS: atom_id res chain seq x y z
N MET A 1 -16.67 -9.21 54.92
CA MET A 1 -17.55 -8.21 54.26
C MET A 1 -17.14 -6.76 54.55
N SER A 2 -16.63 -6.42 55.75
CA SER A 2 -16.08 -5.09 56.05
C SER A 2 -14.83 -4.70 55.23
N SER A 3 -13.95 -5.63 54.85
CA SER A 3 -12.80 -5.32 53.97
C SER A 3 -13.17 -5.10 52.50
N ALA A 4 -14.29 -5.65 52.03
CA ALA A 4 -14.79 -5.44 50.67
C ALA A 4 -15.42 -4.04 50.50
N LEU A 5 -16.06 -3.51 51.54
CA LEU A 5 -16.62 -2.15 51.57
C LEU A 5 -15.55 -1.06 51.64
N ASN A 6 -14.39 -1.34 52.24
CA ASN A 6 -13.24 -0.42 52.19
C ASN A 6 -12.60 -0.35 50.79
N ASN A 7 -12.61 -1.43 50.02
CA ASN A 7 -12.18 -1.41 48.61
C ASN A 7 -13.15 -0.64 47.70
N VAL A 8 -14.46 -0.63 48.00
CA VAL A 8 -15.45 0.18 47.25
C VAL A 8 -15.31 1.68 47.53
N ARG A 9 -14.94 2.08 48.75
CA ARG A 9 -14.56 3.48 49.07
C ARG A 9 -13.21 3.88 48.45
N GLY A 10 -12.29 2.92 48.29
CA GLY A 10 -11.06 3.07 47.52
C GLY A 10 -11.30 3.30 46.03
N LEU A 11 -12.15 2.47 45.40
CA LEU A 11 -12.58 2.62 44.01
C LEU A 11 -13.30 3.96 43.77
N ARG A 12 -14.19 4.39 44.67
CA ARG A 12 -14.84 5.72 44.58
C ARG A 12 -13.87 6.90 44.72
N ARG A 13 -12.70 6.71 45.36
CA ARG A 13 -11.62 7.72 45.44
C ARG A 13 -10.66 7.68 44.26
N ALA A 14 -10.44 6.52 43.65
CA ALA A 14 -9.65 6.35 42.42
C ALA A 14 -10.41 6.82 41.16
N LEU A 15 -11.74 6.74 41.18
CA LEU A 15 -12.64 7.17 40.08
C LEU A 15 -13.01 8.67 40.12
N ARG A 16 -12.50 9.46 41.06
CA ARG A 16 -12.54 10.93 40.95
C ARG A 16 -11.34 11.37 40.11
N PRO A 17 -11.51 12.24 39.09
CA PRO A 17 -10.37 12.84 38.41
C PRO A 17 -9.58 13.64 39.45
N ARG A 18 -8.43 13.11 39.90
CA ARG A 18 -7.46 13.91 40.64
C ARG A 18 -6.84 14.89 39.64
N PRO A 19 -6.75 16.18 39.98
CA PRO A 19 -6.33 17.18 39.02
C PRO A 19 -4.81 17.06 38.82
N LEU A 20 -4.40 16.49 37.70
CA LEU A 20 -3.10 16.78 37.09
C LEU A 20 -3.16 18.19 36.45
N ASN A 21 -3.52 19.20 37.26
CA ASN A 21 -3.66 20.61 36.87
C ASN A 21 -2.34 21.39 37.00
N ARG A 22 -1.19 20.80 36.64
CA ARG A 22 0.05 21.59 36.59
C ARG A 22 0.85 21.58 35.29
N PHE A 23 0.42 20.89 34.23
CA PHE A 23 1.17 20.97 32.96
C PHE A 23 0.37 21.09 31.66
N ILE A 24 -0.96 21.20 31.68
CA ILE A 24 -1.72 21.46 30.45
C ILE A 24 -2.79 22.53 30.71
N CYS A 25 -2.33 23.76 30.93
CA CYS A 25 -3.11 24.97 30.68
C CYS A 25 -2.40 25.76 29.60
N ARG A 26 -2.68 25.46 28.33
CA ARG A 26 -2.76 26.43 27.24
C ARG A 26 -3.31 25.77 25.98
N GLN A 27 -4.38 26.40 25.49
CA GLN A 27 -4.85 26.44 24.10
C GLN A 27 -5.86 25.39 23.60
N TYR A 28 -7.12 25.82 23.82
CA TYR A 28 -8.24 25.93 22.88
C TYR A 28 -9.39 24.92 22.95
N ASP A 29 -10.51 25.50 23.43
CA ASP A 29 -11.91 25.18 23.24
C ASP A 29 -12.24 24.58 21.88
N LEU A 30 -13.10 23.55 21.91
CA LEU A 30 -14.25 23.42 21.00
C LEU A 30 -15.29 22.52 21.68
N GLN A 31 -16.17 23.15 22.47
CA GLN A 31 -17.48 22.58 22.78
C GLN A 31 -18.35 22.63 21.52
N SER A 32 -18.81 21.47 21.05
CA SER A 32 -20.15 21.19 20.49
C SER A 32 -20.10 20.02 19.50
N ILE A 33 -21.26 19.40 19.29
CA ILE A 33 -21.56 18.23 18.44
C ILE A 33 -21.49 16.88 19.20
N LEU A 34 -22.23 16.82 20.30
CA LEU A 34 -22.90 15.59 20.74
C LEU A 34 -24.24 15.50 20.01
N TYR A 35 -24.47 14.46 19.20
CA TYR A 35 -25.77 13.78 19.02
C TYR A 35 -25.61 12.67 17.95
N ARG A 36 -25.60 11.41 18.39
CA ARG A 36 -25.99 10.27 17.54
C ARG A 36 -26.67 9.22 18.43
N PRO A 37 -27.96 8.90 18.21
CA PRO A 37 -28.61 7.82 18.94
C PRO A 37 -28.16 6.48 18.35
N SER A 38 -27.77 5.57 19.24
CA SER A 38 -27.50 4.16 18.98
C SER A 38 -28.82 3.41 18.75
N GLY A 39 -28.93 2.76 17.59
CA GLY A 39 -29.99 1.78 17.28
C GLY A 39 -29.44 0.35 17.37
N PRO A 40 -30.29 -0.66 17.65
CA PRO A 40 -29.88 -1.95 18.20
C PRO A 40 -29.42 -2.96 17.15
N LEU A 41 -28.53 -3.85 17.60
CA LEU A 41 -28.14 -5.10 16.94
C LEU A 41 -29.31 -6.11 16.96
N PRO A 42 -29.59 -6.85 15.88
CA PRO A 42 -30.45 -8.02 15.95
C PRO A 42 -29.63 -9.30 16.11
N HIS A 43 -29.89 -10.01 17.21
CA HIS A 43 -29.71 -11.46 17.30
C HIS A 43 -30.83 -12.14 16.48
N ASN A 44 -30.52 -13.24 15.79
CA ASN A 44 -31.31 -14.49 15.85
C ASN A 44 -30.63 -15.67 15.14
N LEU A 45 -30.78 -16.82 15.79
CA LEU A 45 -30.29 -18.16 15.45
C LEU A 45 -31.33 -18.94 14.64
N ARG A 46 -30.90 -19.57 13.52
CA ARG A 46 -31.28 -20.91 12.97
C ARG A 46 -32.78 -21.18 12.62
N PRO A 47 -33.17 -22.22 11.83
CA PRO A 47 -32.45 -23.47 11.54
C PRO A 47 -32.45 -24.00 10.08
N PHE A 48 -31.60 -25.02 9.91
CA PHE A 48 -31.62 -26.05 8.88
C PHE A 48 -32.99 -26.74 8.76
N THR A 49 -33.43 -26.98 7.53
CA THR A 49 -34.29 -28.12 7.19
C THR A 49 -33.71 -28.83 5.98
N ALA A 50 -33.52 -30.14 6.14
CA ALA A 50 -33.31 -31.08 5.07
C ALA A 50 -34.68 -31.52 4.56
N ASP A 51 -34.83 -31.73 3.26
CA ASP A 51 -35.74 -32.76 2.80
C ASP A 51 -35.29 -33.37 1.46
N ASN A 52 -35.13 -34.69 1.51
CA ASN A 52 -34.91 -35.58 0.39
C ASN A 52 -36.18 -35.64 -0.47
N ARG A 53 -36.02 -35.73 -1.80
CA ARG A 53 -36.90 -36.60 -2.60
C ARG A 53 -36.20 -37.09 -3.87
N LEU A 54 -35.96 -38.39 -3.83
CA LEU A 54 -35.64 -39.31 -4.91
C LEU A 54 -36.54 -39.08 -6.13
N ARG A 55 -35.97 -39.16 -7.34
CA ARG A 55 -36.59 -39.84 -8.48
C ARG A 55 -35.51 -40.41 -9.39
N THR A 56 -35.40 -41.73 -9.29
CA THR A 56 -34.82 -42.66 -10.24
C THR A 56 -35.54 -42.62 -11.60
N LEU A 57 -34.91 -43.26 -12.59
CA LEU A 57 -35.33 -43.66 -13.95
C LEU A 57 -34.48 -42.96 -15.02
N SER A 58 -33.99 -43.56 -16.09
CA SER A 58 -33.69 -44.93 -16.50
C SER A 58 -32.79 -44.77 -17.74
N ARG A 59 -31.73 -45.58 -17.86
CA ARG A 59 -31.05 -45.78 -19.16
C ARG A 59 -32.00 -46.50 -20.11
N PRO A 60 -31.80 -46.32 -21.42
CA PRO A 60 -31.36 -47.50 -22.18
C PRO A 60 -30.21 -47.21 -23.15
N HIS A 61 -29.47 -48.29 -23.41
CA HIS A 61 -28.44 -48.45 -24.41
C HIS A 61 -28.96 -48.23 -25.83
N LEU A 62 -28.11 -47.69 -26.72
CA LEU A 62 -28.04 -48.07 -28.13
C LEU A 62 -26.71 -47.59 -28.73
N VAL A 63 -25.87 -48.58 -29.07
CA VAL A 63 -24.78 -48.54 -30.06
C VAL A 63 -25.48 -48.83 -31.41
N PRO A 64 -25.16 -48.16 -32.54
CA PRO A 64 -24.07 -48.65 -33.38
C PRO A 64 -23.32 -47.64 -34.28
N ASP A 65 -22.21 -48.16 -34.80
CA ASP A 65 -21.55 -47.91 -36.08
C ASP A 65 -20.64 -46.68 -36.33
N LYS A 66 -19.36 -47.04 -36.53
CA LYS A 66 -18.34 -46.34 -37.31
C LYS A 66 -18.72 -46.34 -38.81
N PRO A 67 -18.22 -45.36 -39.58
CA PRO A 67 -17.10 -45.65 -40.48
C PRO A 67 -16.02 -44.54 -40.35
N GLN A 68 -14.75 -44.86 -40.13
CA GLN A 68 -13.74 -45.12 -41.17
C GLN A 68 -13.79 -44.13 -42.35
N TYR A 69 -12.95 -43.08 -42.28
CA TYR A 69 -12.11 -42.68 -43.41
C TYR A 69 -10.70 -42.37 -42.89
N ALA A 70 -9.77 -43.19 -43.35
CA ALA A 70 -8.34 -43.02 -43.20
C ALA A 70 -7.82 -42.12 -44.32
N ALA A 71 -6.85 -41.28 -44.00
CA ALA A 71 -5.81 -40.87 -44.94
C ALA A 71 -4.52 -40.66 -44.15
N SER A 72 -3.77 -41.75 -44.05
CA SER A 72 -2.38 -41.84 -43.64
C SER A 72 -1.46 -41.08 -44.58
N TYR A 73 -0.45 -40.40 -44.04
CA TYR A 73 0.88 -40.39 -44.67
C TYR A 73 1.94 -40.68 -43.60
N ASN A 74 2.47 -41.90 -43.67
CA ASN A 74 3.70 -42.34 -43.03
C ASN A 74 4.89 -41.62 -43.67
N ILE A 75 5.84 -41.13 -42.87
CA ILE A 75 7.24 -41.02 -43.30
C ILE A 75 8.16 -41.51 -42.17
N SER A 76 8.89 -42.56 -42.54
CA SER A 76 10.18 -43.10 -42.08
C SER A 76 10.71 -42.73 -40.69
N ARG A 77 10.87 -43.76 -39.86
CA ARG A 77 11.96 -43.86 -38.89
C ARG A 77 13.26 -44.02 -39.67
N ASP A 78 14.04 -42.96 -39.77
CA ASP A 78 15.46 -43.04 -40.04
C ASP A 78 16.25 -42.34 -38.93
N SER A 79 17.21 -43.10 -38.43
CA SER A 79 18.19 -42.79 -37.41
C SER A 79 19.19 -41.72 -37.85
N ALA A 80 19.34 -40.64 -37.08
CA ALA A 80 20.57 -39.87 -36.81
C ALA A 80 20.24 -38.54 -36.08
N PRO A 81 21.21 -37.85 -35.44
CA PRO A 81 22.19 -38.32 -34.48
C PRO A 81 22.00 -37.65 -33.10
N GLU A 82 22.58 -38.29 -32.10
CA GLU A 82 22.61 -37.88 -30.70
C GLU A 82 23.48 -36.62 -30.51
N ASN A 83 22.87 -35.43 -30.54
CA ASN A 83 23.57 -34.15 -30.33
C ASN A 83 23.80 -33.87 -28.84
N GLN A 84 24.88 -34.42 -28.31
CA GLN A 84 26.03 -33.75 -27.69
C GLN A 84 25.92 -32.32 -27.07
N TRP A 85 24.79 -31.91 -26.47
CA TRP A 85 24.67 -30.66 -25.68
C TRP A 85 24.56 -30.88 -24.16
N LEU A 86 24.79 -32.12 -23.70
CA LEU A 86 24.77 -32.48 -22.29
C LEU A 86 26.19 -32.91 -21.87
N ARG A 87 26.86 -32.01 -21.12
CA ARG A 87 28.20 -32.07 -20.45
C ARG A 87 29.29 -31.37 -21.28
N LYS A 88 30.04 -30.38 -20.77
CA LYS A 88 30.43 -30.03 -19.40
C LYS A 88 30.18 -28.54 -19.15
N THR A 89 29.25 -28.23 -18.26
CA THR A 89 29.34 -27.02 -17.43
C THR A 89 29.78 -27.50 -16.06
N GLU A 90 30.84 -26.94 -15.50
CA GLU A 90 30.96 -26.86 -14.04
C GLU A 90 29.73 -26.08 -13.57
N ARG A 91 28.70 -26.84 -13.17
CA ARG A 91 27.46 -26.28 -12.67
C ARG A 91 27.79 -25.71 -11.30
N LEU A 92 27.73 -24.39 -11.18
CA LEU A 92 27.71 -23.72 -9.88
C LEU A 92 26.54 -24.32 -9.07
N THR A 93 26.90 -25.16 -8.11
CA THR A 93 25.94 -25.77 -7.17
C THR A 93 25.35 -24.70 -6.25
N PRO A 94 24.19 -24.93 -5.61
CA PRO A 94 23.58 -23.97 -4.68
C PRO A 94 24.51 -23.49 -3.56
N SER A 95 25.53 -24.26 -3.22
CA SER A 95 26.57 -23.86 -2.28
C SER A 95 27.51 -22.80 -2.83
N THR A 96 27.79 -22.74 -4.13
CA THR A 96 28.82 -21.84 -4.71
C THR A 96 28.30 -20.44 -5.00
N TYR A 97 27.06 -20.27 -5.46
CA TYR A 97 26.45 -18.93 -5.59
C TYR A 97 26.15 -18.30 -4.21
N LEU A 98 25.71 -19.13 -3.27
CA LEU A 98 25.39 -18.71 -1.90
C LEU A 98 26.69 -18.54 -1.10
N SER A 99 27.76 -19.32 -1.35
CA SER A 99 29.09 -19.07 -0.79
C SER A 99 29.79 -17.88 -1.43
N GLU A 100 29.69 -17.63 -2.74
CA GLU A 100 30.24 -16.41 -3.36
C GLU A 100 29.51 -15.17 -2.83
N SER A 101 28.18 -15.22 -2.72
CA SER A 101 27.39 -14.12 -2.14
C SER A 101 27.65 -13.93 -0.65
N LEU A 102 28.05 -14.99 0.08
CA LEU A 102 28.42 -14.93 1.49
C LEU A 102 29.90 -14.62 1.70
N GLU A 103 30.82 -14.96 0.81
CA GLU A 103 32.25 -14.63 0.83
C GLU A 103 32.49 -13.17 0.43
N ILE A 104 31.72 -12.65 -0.55
CA ILE A 104 31.65 -11.20 -0.85
C ILE A 104 31.16 -10.42 0.40
N MET A 105 30.48 -11.09 1.33
CA MET A 105 29.93 -10.55 2.58
C MET A 105 30.62 -11.11 3.85
N GLY A 106 31.72 -11.89 3.73
CA GLY A 106 32.55 -12.35 4.87
C GLY A 106 32.20 -13.65 5.63
N TYR A 107 31.24 -14.49 5.22
CA TYR A 107 30.75 -15.64 6.02
C TYR A 107 31.14 -17.05 5.48
N ALA A 108 31.58 -17.97 6.36
CA ALA A 108 32.05 -19.33 6.03
C ALA A 108 31.00 -20.46 6.24
N LEU A 109 30.96 -21.48 5.35
CA LEU A 109 29.93 -22.55 5.34
C LEU A 109 30.46 -24.00 5.19
N GLY A 110 29.71 -24.97 5.75
CA GLY A 110 29.94 -26.43 5.69
C GLY A 110 28.67 -27.26 5.36
N ALA A 111 28.84 -28.55 5.02
CA ALA A 111 27.97 -29.37 4.13
C ALA A 111 26.76 -30.18 4.74
N ARG A 112 25.92 -30.69 3.81
CA ARG A 112 24.62 -31.48 3.83
C ARG A 112 24.72 -32.93 4.42
N PRO A 113 23.65 -33.79 4.60
CA PRO A 113 22.29 -33.85 3.96
C PRO A 113 21.06 -34.37 4.80
N GLY A 114 19.88 -34.51 4.15
CA GLY A 114 18.86 -35.57 4.41
C GLY A 114 17.39 -35.14 4.58
N GLY A 115 16.50 -35.44 3.60
CA GLY A 115 15.10 -35.00 3.55
C GLY A 115 14.03 -36.02 3.99
N ALA A 116 12.82 -35.52 4.31
CA ALA A 116 11.57 -36.29 4.29
C ALA A 116 10.34 -35.35 4.20
N SER A 117 9.42 -35.71 3.30
CA SER A 117 8.16 -35.06 2.92
C SER A 117 7.03 -35.21 3.96
N ASN A 118 6.13 -34.22 4.07
CA ASN A 118 4.69 -34.47 4.19
C ASN A 118 3.83 -33.22 3.96
N GLU A 119 2.69 -33.46 3.33
CA GLU A 119 1.67 -32.53 2.83
C GLU A 119 0.66 -32.05 3.92
N PHE A 120 -0.30 -31.24 3.45
CA PHE A 120 -1.51 -30.69 4.10
C PHE A 120 -1.26 -29.43 4.94
N GLY A 121 -2.05 -28.37 4.87
CA GLY A 121 -3.41 -28.18 4.38
C GLY A 121 -3.99 -27.07 5.26
N ILE A 122 -4.34 -25.93 4.66
CA ILE A 122 -4.89 -24.79 5.39
C ILE A 122 -6.32 -25.15 5.79
N SER A 123 -6.56 -25.30 7.08
CA SER A 123 -7.90 -25.26 7.67
C SER A 123 -7.90 -24.32 8.86
N ASP A 124 -8.94 -23.50 8.92
CA ASP A 124 -9.32 -22.60 9.99
C ASP A 124 -8.97 -23.12 11.39
N PHE A 125 -8.12 -22.37 12.10
CA PHE A 125 -7.94 -22.54 13.54
C PHE A 125 -8.79 -21.51 14.28
N GLN A 126 -10.11 -21.70 14.16
CA GLN A 126 -11.00 -21.34 15.26
C GLN A 126 -10.64 -22.22 16.45
N THR A 127 -10.45 -21.60 17.61
CA THR A 127 -10.21 -22.24 18.90
C THR A 127 -11.28 -23.30 19.13
N LYS A 128 -10.96 -24.59 18.91
CA LYS A 128 -11.89 -25.69 19.19
C LYS A 128 -12.17 -25.70 20.69
N TYR A 129 -13.39 -25.35 21.06
CA TYR A 129 -13.94 -25.60 22.39
C TYR A 129 -13.99 -27.12 22.61
N ARG A 130 -13.23 -27.60 23.61
CA ARG A 130 -13.29 -28.99 24.04
C ARG A 130 -14.47 -29.13 25.00
N ILE A 131 -15.64 -29.51 24.48
CA ILE A 131 -16.78 -29.89 25.32
C ILE A 131 -16.49 -31.29 25.86
N LYS A 132 -16.10 -31.37 27.13
CA LYS A 132 -16.31 -32.56 27.96
C LYS A 132 -17.26 -32.13 29.09
N ASP A 133 -18.36 -32.85 29.20
CA ASP A 133 -19.32 -32.84 30.31
C ASP A 133 -20.06 -31.53 30.57
N GLY A 134 -21.10 -31.23 29.77
CA GLY A 134 -22.34 -30.55 30.19
C GLY A 134 -22.30 -29.16 30.88
N ARG A 135 -21.12 -28.60 31.16
CA ARG A 135 -20.88 -27.27 31.70
C ARG A 135 -19.83 -26.62 30.82
N SER A 136 -20.21 -25.57 30.10
CA SER A 136 -19.26 -24.73 29.38
C SER A 136 -18.33 -24.06 30.40
N VAL A 137 -17.19 -24.68 30.70
CA VAL A 137 -16.12 -24.02 31.45
C VAL A 137 -15.47 -23.04 30.47
N VAL A 138 -15.96 -21.81 30.45
CA VAL A 138 -15.29 -20.71 29.76
C VAL A 138 -13.90 -20.59 30.37
N ARG A 139 -12.85 -20.89 29.61
CA ARG A 139 -11.48 -20.63 30.06
C ARG A 139 -11.34 -19.12 30.25
N GLU A 140 -11.18 -18.69 31.49
CA GLU A 140 -11.00 -17.28 31.82
C GLU A 140 -9.69 -16.77 31.21
N SER A 141 -9.77 -15.63 30.52
CA SER A 141 -8.62 -14.96 29.92
C SER A 141 -8.66 -13.46 30.21
N LEU A 142 -7.50 -12.78 30.11
CA LEU A 142 -7.45 -11.32 30.28
C LEU A 142 -8.39 -10.59 29.31
N GLN A 143 -8.58 -11.15 28.10
CA GLN A 143 -9.49 -10.60 27.10
C GLN A 143 -10.96 -10.76 27.50
N THR A 144 -11.37 -11.90 28.09
CA THR A 144 -12.76 -12.11 28.53
C THR A 144 -13.10 -11.19 29.70
N ILE A 145 -12.19 -11.03 30.67
CA ILE A 145 -12.38 -10.13 31.81
C ILE A 145 -12.53 -8.67 31.35
N LEU A 146 -11.69 -8.22 30.41
CA LEU A 146 -11.79 -6.87 29.85
C LEU A 146 -13.08 -6.67 29.04
N ALA A 147 -13.50 -7.67 28.25
CA ALA A 147 -14.74 -7.60 27.48
C ALA A 147 -15.96 -7.48 28.39
N ASP A 148 -16.03 -8.29 29.45
CA ASP A 148 -17.12 -8.25 30.44
C ASP A 148 -17.16 -6.89 31.15
N PHE A 149 -16.00 -6.29 31.46
CA PHE A 149 -15.93 -4.92 32.00
C PHE A 149 -16.52 -3.88 31.03
N ILE A 150 -16.14 -3.92 29.75
CA ILE A 150 -16.62 -2.96 28.74
C ILE A 150 -18.11 -3.14 28.47
N GLN A 151 -18.65 -4.36 28.51
CA GLN A 151 -20.06 -4.63 28.22
C GLN A 151 -20.98 -4.33 29.39
N HIS A 152 -20.57 -4.67 30.62
CA HIS A 152 -21.46 -4.65 31.78
C HIS A 152 -21.20 -3.48 32.75
N LEU A 153 -19.96 -2.98 32.85
CA LEU A 153 -19.60 -1.91 33.79
C LEU A 153 -19.39 -0.55 33.13
N ALA A 154 -18.73 -0.47 31.97
CA ALA A 154 -18.44 0.80 31.32
C ALA A 154 -19.69 1.64 30.97
N PRO A 155 -20.82 1.05 30.49
CA PRO A 155 -22.04 1.83 30.21
C PRO A 155 -22.64 2.44 31.47
N LEU A 156 -22.57 1.73 32.61
CA LEU A 156 -23.09 2.18 33.90
C LEU A 156 -22.27 3.34 34.50
N LEU A 157 -21.00 3.46 34.10
CA LEU A 157 -20.10 4.54 34.54
C LEU A 157 -20.15 5.80 33.64
N SER A 158 -20.63 5.68 32.40
CA SER A 158 -20.63 6.77 31.41
C SER A 158 -21.80 7.75 31.50
N VAL A 159 -22.85 7.44 32.26
CA VAL A 159 -24.06 8.27 32.33
C VAL A 159 -24.10 9.02 33.67
N ASN A 160 -24.12 10.35 33.63
CA ASN A 160 -24.37 11.19 34.81
C ASN A 160 -25.83 10.99 35.27
N LEU A 161 -26.09 10.13 36.26
CA LEU A 161 -27.48 9.86 36.72
C LEU A 161 -27.63 9.60 38.23
N ASP A 162 -28.87 9.85 38.68
CA ASP A 162 -29.40 9.89 40.03
C ASP A 162 -29.17 8.65 40.91
N VAL A 163 -28.95 8.92 42.20
CA VAL A 163 -28.09 8.16 43.10
C VAL A 163 -28.82 7.05 43.88
N ALA A 164 -30.11 6.77 43.71
CA ALA A 164 -30.81 5.85 44.63
C ALA A 164 -31.14 4.44 44.08
N SER A 165 -31.66 4.32 42.85
CA SER A 165 -32.28 3.08 42.37
C SER A 165 -31.35 2.07 41.70
N ARG A 166 -30.14 2.47 41.29
CA ARG A 166 -29.20 1.61 40.52
C ARG A 166 -27.91 1.20 41.26
N HIS A 167 -27.78 1.51 42.55
CA HIS A 167 -26.65 1.05 43.37
C HIS A 167 -26.54 -0.48 43.39
N ASN A 168 -27.68 -1.16 43.51
CA ASN A 168 -27.75 -2.62 43.51
C ASN A 168 -27.34 -3.23 42.16
N GLU A 169 -27.65 -2.55 41.04
CA GLU A 169 -27.26 -3.00 39.70
C GLU A 169 -25.76 -2.83 39.46
N LEU A 170 -25.17 -1.72 39.92
CA LEU A 170 -23.73 -1.49 39.85
C LEU A 170 -22.96 -2.48 40.74
N ASP A 171 -23.40 -2.68 41.98
CA ASP A 171 -22.78 -3.62 42.91
C ASP A 171 -22.90 -5.07 42.40
N SER A 172 -24.03 -5.43 41.79
CA SER A 172 -24.21 -6.73 41.12
C SER A 172 -23.30 -6.88 39.89
N ALA A 173 -23.14 -5.83 39.08
CA ALA A 173 -22.25 -5.85 37.91
C ALA A 173 -20.76 -5.93 38.31
N ILE A 174 -20.35 -5.24 39.38
CA ILE A 174 -18.99 -5.33 39.94
C ILE A 174 -18.72 -6.74 40.46
N ALA A 175 -19.66 -7.33 41.20
CA ALA A 175 -19.56 -8.69 41.71
C ALA A 175 -19.53 -9.75 40.59
N HIS A 176 -20.19 -9.48 39.46
CA HIS A 176 -20.19 -10.34 38.29
C HIS A 176 -18.88 -10.29 37.50
N VAL A 177 -18.37 -9.08 37.19
CA VAL A 177 -17.14 -8.91 36.40
C VAL A 177 -15.90 -9.29 37.20
N PHE A 178 -15.83 -8.88 38.48
CA PHE A 178 -14.70 -9.14 39.38
C PHE A 178 -15.06 -10.17 40.45
N SER A 179 -15.38 -11.39 40.01
CA SER A 179 -15.54 -12.53 40.92
C SER A 179 -14.22 -12.84 41.65
N ARG A 180 -14.30 -13.51 42.81
CA ARG A 180 -13.11 -13.87 43.61
C ARG A 180 -12.10 -14.70 42.81
N ASP A 181 -12.58 -15.57 41.94
CA ASP A 181 -11.74 -16.42 41.09
C ASP A 181 -10.98 -15.59 40.04
N ARG A 182 -11.61 -14.58 39.45
CA ARG A 182 -10.98 -13.67 38.47
C ARG A 182 -9.96 -12.73 39.10
N ILE A 183 -10.24 -12.24 40.31
CA ILE A 183 -9.28 -11.42 41.06
C ILE A 183 -8.03 -12.27 41.39
N ARG A 184 -8.23 -13.53 41.80
CA ARG A 184 -7.13 -14.47 42.01
C ARG A 184 -6.36 -14.71 40.71
N PHE A 185 -7.05 -14.95 39.60
CA PHE A 185 -6.45 -15.14 38.27
C PHE A 185 -5.59 -13.96 37.80
N LEU A 186 -6.03 -12.71 38.08
CA LEU A 186 -5.27 -11.49 37.79
C LEU A 186 -4.03 -11.40 38.69
N SER A 187 -4.19 -11.64 40.00
CA SER A 187 -3.08 -11.57 40.96
C SER A 187 -1.98 -12.61 40.68
N GLU A 188 -2.34 -13.81 40.22
CA GLU A 188 -1.37 -14.85 39.82
C GLU A 188 -0.50 -14.44 38.62
N ARG A 189 -0.95 -13.45 37.84
CA ARG A 189 -0.23 -12.88 36.69
C ARG A 189 0.36 -11.50 36.97
N GLY A 190 0.27 -11.04 38.23
CA GLY A 190 0.78 -9.75 38.70
C GLY A 190 -0.06 -8.54 38.27
N TYR A 191 -1.32 -8.74 37.90
CA TYR A 191 -2.24 -7.67 37.52
C TYR A 191 -3.29 -7.40 38.60
N ASP A 192 -3.75 -6.16 38.66
CA ASP A 192 -4.81 -5.70 39.55
C ASP A 192 -6.06 -5.24 38.79
N VAL A 193 -7.16 -5.04 39.51
CA VAL A 193 -8.43 -4.50 39.00
C VAL A 193 -8.24 -3.12 38.35
N GLU A 194 -7.35 -2.29 38.91
CA GLU A 194 -6.99 -0.98 38.34
C GLU A 194 -6.35 -1.09 36.95
N ASP A 195 -5.62 -2.18 36.69
CA ASP A 195 -4.98 -2.41 35.39
C ASP A 195 -6.05 -2.70 34.32
N VAL A 196 -7.09 -3.48 34.65
CA VAL A 196 -8.22 -3.76 33.75
C VAL A 196 -8.99 -2.50 33.38
N ILE A 197 -9.19 -1.59 34.34
CA ILE A 197 -9.82 -0.28 34.10
C ILE A 197 -8.95 0.57 33.16
N SER A 198 -7.64 0.57 33.39
CA SER A 198 -6.67 1.31 32.56
C SER A 198 -6.62 0.76 31.13
N TRP A 199 -6.72 -0.56 30.95
CA TRP A 199 -6.82 -1.18 29.62
C TRP A 199 -8.12 -0.82 28.91
N ALA A 200 -9.23 -0.77 29.63
CA ALA A 200 -10.52 -0.33 29.08
C ALA A 200 -10.47 1.14 28.64
N TRP A 201 -9.78 2.00 29.39
CA TRP A 201 -9.55 3.40 29.02
C TRP A 201 -8.73 3.55 27.72
N ILE A 202 -7.78 2.64 27.47
CA ILE A 202 -7.05 2.59 26.18
C ILE A 202 -7.97 2.13 25.05
N VAL A 203 -8.64 0.99 25.23
CA VAL A 203 -9.43 0.30 24.18
C VAL A 203 -10.66 1.09 23.73
N THR A 204 -11.32 1.79 24.65
CA THR A 204 -12.54 2.59 24.39
C THR A 204 -12.27 3.96 23.76
N SER A 205 -11.00 4.30 23.48
CA SER A 205 -10.64 5.56 22.82
C SER A 205 -11.23 5.66 21.41
N GLU A 206 -11.74 6.86 21.07
CA GLU A 206 -12.31 7.19 19.74
C GLU A 206 -11.29 7.09 18.60
N SER A 207 -10.02 7.36 18.88
CA SER A 207 -8.92 7.35 17.91
C SER A 207 -7.79 6.43 18.38
N THR A 208 -7.19 5.71 17.43
CA THR A 208 -5.98 4.89 17.60
C THR A 208 -4.80 5.73 18.11
N ALA A 209 -4.61 6.95 17.59
CA ALA A 209 -3.52 7.83 18.01
C ALA A 209 -3.63 8.16 19.52
N ARG A 210 -4.83 8.52 19.99
CA ARG A 210 -5.08 8.76 21.42
C ARG A 210 -4.87 7.50 22.25
N ALA A 211 -5.32 6.34 21.76
CA ALA A 211 -5.13 5.06 22.45
C ALA A 211 -3.65 4.73 22.64
N VAL A 212 -2.81 4.99 21.63
CA VAL A 212 -1.37 4.78 21.69
C VAL A 212 -0.71 5.76 22.67
N SER A 213 -1.07 7.04 22.66
CA SER A 213 -0.56 7.98 23.68
C SER A 213 -0.91 7.51 25.10
N ARG A 214 -2.14 7.02 25.32
CA ARG A 214 -2.57 6.44 26.61
C ARG A 214 -1.77 5.20 27.00
N LEU A 215 -1.42 4.35 26.02
CA LEU A 215 -0.58 3.16 26.23
C LEU A 215 0.80 3.56 26.76
N PHE A 216 1.49 4.50 26.11
CA PHE A 216 2.82 4.94 26.53
C PHE A 216 2.80 5.63 27.89
N VAL A 217 1.77 6.45 28.17
CA VAL A 217 1.59 7.07 29.50
C VAL A 217 1.39 6.03 30.59
N LEU A 218 0.57 4.99 30.33
CA LEU A 218 0.34 3.90 31.27
C LEU A 218 1.63 3.10 31.52
N GLU A 219 2.42 2.84 30.50
CA GLU A 219 3.70 2.13 30.65
C GLU A 219 4.75 2.94 31.42
N ALA A 220 4.81 4.25 31.22
CA ALA A 220 5.66 5.13 32.01
C ALA A 220 5.24 5.15 33.49
N ASP A 221 3.93 5.30 33.77
CA ASP A 221 3.40 5.35 35.13
C ASP A 221 3.54 4.01 35.88
N THR A 222 3.28 2.88 35.20
CA THR A 222 3.45 1.55 35.80
C THR A 222 4.89 1.27 36.18
N ARG A 223 5.86 1.67 35.35
CA ARG A 223 7.29 1.58 35.67
C ARG A 223 7.69 2.46 36.84
N ALA A 224 7.21 3.70 36.86
CA ALA A 224 7.49 4.64 37.94
C ALA A 224 6.95 4.14 39.29
N ARG A 225 5.80 3.46 39.31
CA ARG A 225 5.15 2.98 40.54
C ARG A 225 5.59 1.59 41.01
N ARG A 226 5.79 0.64 40.09
CA ARG A 226 5.97 -0.80 40.42
C ARG A 226 7.38 -1.33 40.10
N GLY A 227 8.27 -0.49 39.55
CA GLY A 227 9.65 -0.87 39.22
C GLY A 227 9.80 -1.54 37.84
N PRO A 228 11.04 -1.84 37.42
CA PRO A 228 11.35 -2.36 36.08
C PRO A 228 10.85 -3.80 35.82
N ASP A 229 10.68 -4.59 36.88
CA ASP A 229 10.24 -6.00 36.82
C ASP A 229 8.71 -6.17 36.84
N ALA A 230 7.96 -5.07 36.94
CA ALA A 230 6.50 -5.12 36.95
C ALA A 230 5.96 -5.64 35.59
N PRO A 231 4.87 -6.43 35.60
CA PRO A 231 4.26 -6.89 34.37
C PRO A 231 3.73 -5.69 33.60
N GLY A 232 4.34 -5.43 32.44
CA GLY A 232 3.93 -4.36 31.53
C GLY A 232 2.54 -4.59 30.94
N VAL A 233 2.11 -3.66 30.11
CA VAL A 233 0.80 -3.74 29.46
C VAL A 233 0.74 -5.02 28.60
N PRO A 234 -0.30 -5.87 28.77
CA PRO A 234 -0.40 -7.13 28.02
C PRO A 234 -0.34 -6.93 26.50
N GLY A 235 0.47 -7.74 25.81
CA GLY A 235 0.65 -7.65 24.34
C GLY A 235 -0.64 -7.83 23.52
N PHE A 236 -1.72 -8.38 24.11
CA PHE A 236 -3.02 -8.45 23.42
C PHE A 236 -3.66 -7.07 23.19
N ILE A 237 -3.30 -6.06 23.98
CA ILE A 237 -3.77 -4.67 23.81
C ILE A 237 -3.11 -4.06 22.57
N THR A 238 -1.79 -4.22 22.43
CA THR A 238 -1.06 -3.82 21.20
C THR A 238 -1.62 -4.53 19.97
N LEU A 239 -1.86 -5.84 20.07
CA LEU A 239 -2.56 -6.59 19.03
C LEU A 239 -3.94 -5.99 18.73
N PHE A 240 -4.75 -5.67 19.75
CA PHE A 240 -6.07 -5.06 19.56
C PHE A 240 -5.98 -3.72 18.82
N LEU A 241 -5.02 -2.85 19.17
CA LEU A 241 -4.79 -1.59 18.47
C LEU A 241 -4.38 -1.82 17.02
N LEU A 242 -3.47 -2.77 16.76
CA LEU A 242 -3.07 -3.17 15.41
C LEU A 242 -4.20 -3.86 14.61
N ARG A 243 -5.28 -4.34 15.25
CA ARG A 243 -6.45 -4.89 14.55
C ARG A 243 -7.33 -3.81 13.94
N LYS A 244 -7.29 -2.57 14.43
CA LYS A 244 -8.08 -1.46 13.87
C LYS A 244 -7.47 -1.04 12.52
N HIS A 245 -7.85 -1.74 11.45
CA HIS A 245 -7.20 -1.67 10.13
C HIS A 245 -7.31 -0.31 9.40
N LEU A 246 -8.23 0.57 9.81
CA LEU A 246 -8.64 1.73 9.00
C LEU A 246 -8.11 3.09 9.50
N ASP A 247 -7.54 3.17 10.71
CA ASP A 247 -7.27 4.46 11.39
C ASP A 247 -5.79 4.68 11.76
N ILE A 248 -4.84 3.89 11.25
CA ILE A 248 -3.44 3.99 11.65
C ILE A 248 -2.66 4.89 10.69
N ASN A 249 -2.20 6.05 11.19
CA ASN A 249 -1.28 6.96 10.48
C ASN A 249 0.20 6.59 10.72
N SER A 250 1.15 7.09 9.92
CA SER A 250 2.59 6.74 9.98
C SER A 250 3.19 6.97 11.36
N ASN A 251 2.87 8.10 11.99
CA ASN A 251 3.31 8.41 13.36
C ASN A 251 2.76 7.43 14.40
N THR A 252 1.47 7.09 14.30
CA THR A 252 0.84 6.13 15.22
C THR A 252 1.39 4.72 15.03
N PHE A 253 1.63 4.33 13.77
CA PHE A 253 2.24 3.05 13.44
C PHE A 253 3.66 2.94 13.98
N ARG A 254 4.48 3.99 13.83
CA ARG A 254 5.84 4.03 14.40
C ARG A 254 5.86 3.78 15.90
N LEU A 255 4.99 4.46 16.66
CA LEU A 255 4.91 4.26 18.10
C LEU A 255 4.49 2.82 18.46
N LEU A 256 3.54 2.24 17.71
CA LEU A 256 3.16 0.83 17.87
C LEU A 256 4.29 -0.13 17.47
N LEU A 257 5.09 0.21 16.47
CA LEU A 257 6.25 -0.57 16.05
C LEU A 257 7.31 -0.57 17.16
N ILE A 258 7.68 0.59 17.69
CA ILE A 258 8.63 0.72 18.81
C ILE A 258 8.16 -0.13 20.00
N HIS A 259 6.88 0.00 20.37
CA HIS A 259 6.27 -0.80 21.43
C HIS A 259 6.35 -2.31 21.15
N SER A 260 6.05 -2.71 19.92
CA SER A 260 6.08 -4.12 19.52
C SER A 260 7.49 -4.70 19.49
N LEU A 261 8.48 -3.93 19.03
CA LEU A 261 9.89 -4.33 19.03
C LEU A 261 10.37 -4.55 20.46
N HIS A 262 10.02 -3.64 21.38
CA HIS A 262 10.27 -3.78 22.81
C HIS A 262 9.65 -5.06 23.41
N LEU A 263 8.41 -5.42 23.01
CA LEU A 263 7.79 -6.68 23.43
C LEU A 263 8.52 -7.92 22.88
N ILE A 264 9.08 -7.83 21.67
CA ILE A 264 9.80 -8.92 20.99
C ILE A 264 11.20 -9.10 21.58
N THR A 265 11.93 -8.01 21.83
CA THR A 265 13.32 -8.04 22.33
C THR A 265 13.41 -8.18 23.85
N GLY A 266 12.41 -7.69 24.58
CA GLY A 266 12.41 -7.70 26.04
C GLY A 266 13.22 -6.58 26.71
N SER A 267 13.81 -5.65 25.93
CA SER A 267 14.50 -4.45 26.45
C SER A 267 13.55 -3.60 27.30
N PRO A 268 13.96 -2.56 28.06
CA PRO A 268 13.05 -1.57 28.67
C PRO A 268 12.63 -0.47 27.67
N LEU A 269 11.37 0.01 27.67
CA LEU A 269 10.93 1.22 26.95
C LEU A 269 11.68 2.44 27.52
N PRO A 270 12.05 3.40 26.68
CA PRO A 270 12.56 4.70 27.11
C PRO A 270 11.52 5.46 27.95
N THR A 271 11.95 6.12 29.02
CA THR A 271 11.11 7.08 29.76
C THR A 271 11.13 8.41 29.00
N LEU A 272 9.96 9.05 28.84
CA LEU A 272 9.77 10.32 28.11
C LEU A 272 10.58 11.51 28.69
N GLU A 273 11.20 11.35 29.87
CA GLU A 273 11.89 12.40 30.63
C GLU A 273 13.38 12.11 30.94
N ALA A 274 13.99 11.07 30.36
CA ALA A 274 15.39 10.77 30.68
C ALA A 274 16.34 11.76 29.98
N ALA A 275 16.72 12.81 30.71
CA ALA A 275 17.84 13.69 30.41
C ALA A 275 19.16 12.90 30.21
N PRO A 276 20.13 13.42 29.44
CA PRO A 276 21.34 12.72 29.04
C PRO A 276 22.42 12.75 30.14
N SER A 277 22.12 12.24 31.33
CA SER A 277 23.05 12.31 32.46
C SER A 277 23.08 11.01 33.28
N SER A 278 23.51 9.91 32.65
CA SER A 278 24.27 8.83 33.30
C SER A 278 24.63 7.73 32.29
N GLU A 279 25.77 7.90 31.62
CA GLU A 279 26.35 6.91 30.69
C GLU A 279 26.91 5.65 31.40
N LEU A 280 26.95 5.64 32.73
CA LEU A 280 27.65 4.59 33.50
C LEU A 280 26.75 3.45 34.03
N VAL A 281 25.42 3.55 33.89
CA VAL A 281 24.47 2.53 34.42
C VAL A 281 23.78 1.71 33.31
N GLN A 282 23.93 2.10 32.03
CA GLN A 282 23.21 1.48 30.91
C GLN A 282 23.89 0.26 30.29
N LYS A 283 25.18 0.01 30.55
CA LYS A 283 25.89 -1.12 29.94
C LYS A 283 25.43 -2.50 30.46
N ASP A 284 25.10 -2.64 31.75
CA ASP A 284 24.75 -3.94 32.32
C ASP A 284 23.30 -4.40 32.03
N ALA A 285 22.41 -3.50 31.59
CA ALA A 285 20.99 -3.81 31.35
C ALA A 285 20.66 -4.17 29.88
N LEU A 286 21.61 -3.99 28.95
CA LEU A 286 21.40 -4.19 27.50
C LEU A 286 21.68 -5.63 27.02
N GLU A 287 22.21 -6.51 27.89
CA GLU A 287 22.67 -7.84 27.49
C GLU A 287 21.61 -8.96 27.61
N THR A 288 20.47 -8.72 28.28
CA THR A 288 19.53 -9.81 28.59
C THR A 288 18.35 -9.85 27.61
N PHE A 289 18.50 -10.60 26.51
CA PHE A 289 17.38 -10.95 25.63
C PHE A 289 16.35 -11.80 26.41
N GLY A 290 15.19 -11.22 26.71
CA GLY A 290 14.16 -11.82 27.56
C GLY A 290 12.75 -11.57 26.99
N PRO A 291 12.31 -12.30 25.96
CA PRO A 291 11.05 -12.02 25.30
C PRO A 291 9.87 -12.15 26.28
N LYS A 292 9.03 -11.11 26.35
CA LYS A 292 7.85 -11.05 27.24
C LYS A 292 6.60 -11.68 26.62
N ILE A 293 6.72 -12.25 25.41
CA ILE A 293 5.61 -12.72 24.59
C ILE A 293 5.83 -14.15 24.10
N THR A 294 4.72 -14.88 23.95
CA THR A 294 4.70 -16.21 23.33
C THR A 294 4.99 -16.13 21.82
N VAL A 295 5.46 -17.24 21.24
CA VAL A 295 5.80 -17.30 19.80
C VAL A 295 4.59 -17.04 18.92
N MET A 296 3.41 -17.51 19.34
CA MET A 296 2.18 -17.28 18.60
C MET A 296 1.76 -15.81 18.66
N THR A 297 1.92 -15.16 19.80
CA THR A 297 1.72 -13.71 19.94
C THR A 297 2.71 -12.93 19.08
N CYS A 298 3.99 -13.32 19.08
CA CYS A 298 5.03 -12.73 18.24
C CYS A 298 4.69 -12.85 16.74
N SER A 299 4.33 -14.05 16.27
CA SER A 299 3.91 -14.29 14.89
C SER A 299 2.69 -13.43 14.49
N GLN A 300 1.68 -13.31 15.36
CA GLN A 300 0.52 -12.46 15.11
C GLN A 300 0.86 -10.96 15.11
N LEU A 301 1.78 -10.52 15.97
CA LEU A 301 2.29 -9.15 15.98
C LEU A 301 3.00 -8.85 14.66
N VAL A 302 3.97 -9.69 14.27
CA VAL A 302 4.74 -9.54 13.03
C VAL A 302 3.83 -9.55 11.81
N TYR A 303 2.84 -10.44 11.74
CA TYR A 303 1.84 -10.43 10.67
C TYR A 303 1.13 -9.08 10.55
N ARG A 304 0.67 -8.52 11.67
CA ARG A 304 -0.04 -7.23 11.68
C ARG A 304 0.89 -6.04 11.43
N LEU A 305 2.12 -6.10 11.92
CA LEU A 305 3.14 -5.09 11.66
C LEU A 305 3.48 -5.03 10.18
N ILE A 306 3.77 -6.18 9.54
CA ILE A 306 4.03 -6.25 8.10
C ILE A 306 2.83 -5.74 7.30
N PHE A 307 1.61 -6.10 7.71
CA PHE A 307 0.39 -5.62 7.06
C PHE A 307 0.26 -4.09 7.07
N HIS A 308 0.55 -3.44 8.19
CA HIS A 308 0.47 -1.98 8.35
C HIS A 308 1.69 -1.26 7.75
N ALA A 309 2.89 -1.81 7.91
CA ALA A 309 4.12 -1.30 7.28
C ALA A 309 3.93 -1.15 5.76
N ARG A 310 3.40 -2.18 5.10
CA ARG A 310 3.11 -2.16 3.66
C ARG A 310 2.08 -1.11 3.22
N GLN A 311 1.27 -0.60 4.13
CA GLN A 311 0.25 0.40 3.82
C GLN A 311 0.73 1.82 4.11
N VAL A 312 1.53 1.97 5.14
CA VAL A 312 1.79 3.26 5.77
C VAL A 312 3.29 3.60 5.81
N TRP A 313 4.17 2.64 6.14
CA TRP A 313 5.61 2.88 6.29
C TRP A 313 6.42 1.63 5.90
N THR A 314 6.81 1.55 4.62
CA THR A 314 7.36 0.32 4.03
C THR A 314 8.84 0.13 4.39
N GLU A 315 9.53 1.23 4.67
CA GLU A 315 10.93 1.34 5.09
C GLU A 315 11.17 0.61 6.43
N SER A 316 10.12 0.37 7.22
CA SER A 316 10.19 -0.40 8.47
C SER A 316 10.26 -1.92 8.29
N LEU A 317 10.01 -2.46 7.08
CA LEU A 317 9.96 -3.91 6.83
C LEU A 317 11.26 -4.65 7.20
N PRO A 318 12.47 -4.18 6.83
CA PRO A 318 13.71 -4.85 7.20
C PRO A 318 13.89 -4.97 8.71
N ILE A 319 13.55 -3.92 9.48
CA ILE A 319 13.65 -3.92 10.94
C ILE A 319 12.70 -4.96 11.55
N ILE A 320 11.46 -5.02 11.06
CA ILE A 320 10.48 -6.01 11.54
C ILE A 320 10.98 -7.43 11.25
N ALA A 321 11.53 -7.66 10.06
CA ALA A 321 12.07 -8.96 9.67
C ALA A 321 13.28 -9.35 10.52
N HIS A 322 14.21 -8.42 10.76
CA HIS A 322 15.37 -8.62 11.60
C HIS A 322 14.97 -8.99 13.04
N ALA A 323 14.06 -8.22 13.66
CA ALA A 323 13.58 -8.51 15.01
C ALA A 323 12.90 -9.89 15.10
N PHE A 324 12.14 -10.27 14.07
CA PHE A 324 11.54 -11.59 13.98
C PHE A 324 12.58 -12.70 13.78
N ALA A 325 13.60 -12.47 12.96
CA ALA A 325 14.69 -13.40 12.70
C ALA A 325 15.48 -13.68 13.98
N ARG A 326 15.86 -12.62 14.70
CA ARG A 326 16.55 -12.70 15.99
C ARG A 326 15.71 -13.45 17.02
N TYR A 327 14.42 -13.13 17.13
CA TYR A 327 13.50 -13.81 18.03
C TYR A 327 13.41 -15.31 17.76
N LEU A 328 13.18 -15.71 16.50
CA LEU A 328 13.06 -17.13 16.14
C LEU A 328 14.40 -17.87 16.22
N GLY A 329 15.51 -17.21 15.91
CA GLY A 329 16.86 -17.75 16.04
C GLY A 329 17.14 -18.17 17.48
N GLN A 330 16.94 -17.25 18.43
CA GLN A 330 17.20 -17.43 19.85
C GLN A 330 16.07 -18.15 20.60
N TRP A 331 14.93 -18.44 19.93
CA TRP A 331 13.81 -19.12 20.57
C TRP A 331 14.13 -20.58 20.91
N ASP A 332 14.00 -20.89 22.20
CA ASP A 332 14.47 -22.12 22.84
C ASP A 332 13.31 -23.02 23.33
N GLY A 333 12.06 -22.67 22.99
CA GLY A 333 10.85 -23.45 23.32
C GLY A 333 10.29 -23.29 24.75
N ARG A 334 10.95 -22.53 25.62
CA ARG A 334 10.63 -22.43 27.07
C ARG A 334 9.45 -21.54 27.46
N GLY A 335 8.78 -20.87 26.51
CA GLY A 335 7.78 -19.83 26.80
C GLY A 335 6.41 -20.31 27.32
N ASP A 336 6.10 -21.61 27.22
CA ASP A 336 4.74 -22.13 27.50
C ASP A 336 4.64 -23.05 28.75
N MET A 337 5.75 -23.36 29.45
CA MET A 337 5.70 -24.16 30.70
C MET A 337 6.69 -23.67 31.75
N GLN A 338 6.24 -23.71 33.01
CA GLN A 338 7.00 -23.46 34.24
C GLN A 338 8.43 -24.07 34.20
N PRO A 339 9.39 -23.50 34.96
CA PRO A 339 10.79 -23.93 34.97
C PRO A 339 10.94 -25.29 35.67
N VAL A 340 10.57 -26.37 34.98
CA VAL A 340 10.87 -27.73 35.43
C VAL A 340 12.20 -28.12 34.79
N ARG A 341 13.17 -28.35 35.70
CA ARG A 341 14.47 -29.03 35.59
C ARG A 341 15.06 -29.25 34.18
N ARG A 342 16.34 -28.86 34.05
CA ARG A 342 17.26 -29.19 32.96
C ARG A 342 17.42 -30.72 32.80
N GLU A 343 16.43 -31.40 32.25
CA GLU A 343 16.58 -32.77 31.74
C GLU A 343 16.81 -32.70 30.23
N ALA A 344 17.77 -33.50 29.77
CA ALA A 344 18.37 -33.45 28.44
C ALA A 344 17.31 -33.31 27.33
N LYS A 345 17.47 -32.30 26.45
CA LYS A 345 16.65 -32.11 25.24
C LYS A 345 16.65 -33.44 24.46
N THR A 346 15.55 -34.18 24.48
CA THR A 346 15.40 -35.37 23.62
C THR A 346 15.41 -34.90 22.16
N GLY A 347 16.15 -35.57 21.26
CA GLY A 347 16.28 -35.13 19.86
C GLY A 347 14.95 -34.96 19.09
N LEU A 348 13.88 -35.62 19.57
CA LEU A 348 12.51 -35.46 19.07
C LEU A 348 11.91 -34.06 19.35
N ALA A 349 12.22 -33.46 20.51
CA ALA A 349 11.72 -32.13 20.86
C ALA A 349 12.40 -31.04 20.01
N GLU A 350 13.71 -31.18 19.78
CA GLU A 350 14.49 -30.31 18.90
C GLU A 350 14.03 -30.41 17.44
N THR A 351 13.73 -31.61 16.96
CA THR A 351 13.17 -31.81 15.61
C THR A 351 11.82 -31.12 15.46
N ARG A 352 10.94 -31.19 16.47
CA ARG A 352 9.64 -30.48 16.45
C ARG A 352 9.81 -28.97 16.49
N LEU A 353 10.76 -28.49 17.28
CA LEU A 353 11.12 -27.07 17.36
C LEU A 353 11.61 -26.56 15.99
N ASN A 354 12.56 -27.27 15.38
CA ASN A 354 13.09 -26.92 14.06
C ASN A 354 12.00 -26.93 12.98
N LYS A 355 11.11 -27.93 12.97
CA LYS A 355 9.94 -27.94 12.08
C LYS A 355 9.05 -26.72 12.26
N LEU A 356 8.81 -26.28 13.50
CA LEU A 356 8.02 -25.07 13.75
C LEU A 356 8.76 -23.80 13.31
N LYS A 357 10.06 -23.68 13.62
CA LYS A 357 10.90 -22.58 13.12
C LYS A 357 10.85 -22.50 11.60
N THR A 358 11.07 -23.61 10.91
CA THR A 358 10.98 -23.69 9.45
C THR A 358 9.62 -23.20 8.95
N LYS A 359 8.52 -23.66 9.56
CA LYS A 359 7.17 -23.21 9.17
C LYS A 359 7.00 -21.69 9.33
N LEU A 360 7.39 -21.14 10.48
CA LEU A 360 7.24 -19.71 10.79
C LEU A 360 8.11 -18.83 9.89
N PHE A 361 9.36 -19.22 9.61
CA PHE A 361 10.20 -18.51 8.66
C PHE A 361 9.62 -18.50 7.25
N ASN A 362 9.17 -19.66 6.76
CA ASN A 362 8.57 -19.76 5.42
C ASN A 362 7.24 -18.99 5.30
N GLU A 363 6.44 -18.95 6.37
CA GLU A 363 5.27 -18.06 6.44
C GLU A 363 5.70 -16.59 6.41
N GLY A 364 6.75 -16.21 7.15
CA GLY A 364 7.37 -14.88 7.10
C GLY A 364 7.80 -14.46 5.69
N LEU A 365 8.51 -15.33 4.96
CA LEU A 365 8.93 -15.10 3.57
C LEU A 365 7.74 -14.83 2.64
N TRP A 366 6.65 -15.58 2.81
CA TRP A 366 5.41 -15.41 2.04
C TRP A 366 4.63 -14.14 2.42
N LEU A 367 4.72 -13.71 3.68
CA LEU A 367 4.12 -12.47 4.17
C LEU A 367 4.87 -11.23 3.67
N LEU A 368 6.20 -11.29 3.64
CA LEU A 368 7.05 -10.23 3.12
C LEU A 368 6.91 -10.07 1.61
N SER A 369 6.53 -11.12 0.87
CA SER A 369 6.34 -11.01 -0.58
C SER A 369 5.06 -10.29 -1.01
N TYR A 370 4.19 -9.89 -0.09
CA TYR A 370 2.99 -9.16 -0.47
C TYR A 370 3.33 -7.71 -0.86
N PRO A 371 2.75 -7.17 -1.94
CA PRO A 371 3.08 -5.83 -2.39
C PRO A 371 2.63 -4.75 -1.40
N SER A 372 3.39 -3.66 -1.35
CA SER A 372 3.01 -2.45 -0.63
C SER A 372 1.91 -1.69 -1.36
N ARG A 373 1.03 -1.02 -0.62
CA ARG A 373 -0.09 -0.24 -1.18
C ARG A 373 0.41 1.02 -1.89
N THR A 374 1.48 1.58 -1.36
CA THR A 374 2.14 2.78 -1.88
C THR A 374 3.37 2.33 -2.68
N TYR A 375 3.46 2.75 -3.95
CA TYR A 375 4.56 2.43 -4.87
C TYR A 375 5.06 0.97 -4.82
N PRO A 376 4.22 -0.02 -5.20
CA PRO A 376 4.53 -1.45 -5.00
C PRO A 376 5.81 -1.92 -5.70
N PHE A 377 6.06 -1.48 -6.93
CA PHE A 377 7.26 -1.87 -7.69
C PHE A 377 8.54 -1.24 -7.11
N ARG A 378 8.44 0.01 -6.63
CA ARG A 378 9.59 0.78 -6.14
C ARG A 378 10.06 0.31 -4.76
N SER A 379 9.13 -0.13 -3.92
CA SER A 379 9.47 -0.63 -2.59
C SER A 379 10.07 -2.05 -2.60
N MET A 380 10.13 -2.74 -3.75
CA MET A 380 10.48 -4.15 -3.80
C MET A 380 11.86 -4.48 -3.22
N PHE A 381 12.85 -3.59 -3.33
CA PHE A 381 14.15 -3.76 -2.70
C PHE A 381 14.07 -3.86 -1.17
N LEU A 382 13.16 -3.13 -0.52
CA LEU A 382 12.92 -3.22 0.93
C LEU A 382 12.34 -4.59 1.30
N HIS A 383 11.44 -5.12 0.45
CA HIS A 383 10.88 -6.46 0.63
C HIS A 383 11.95 -7.54 0.47
N GLN A 384 12.86 -7.37 -0.50
CA GLN A 384 14.00 -8.26 -0.71
C GLN A 384 14.96 -8.25 0.48
N ARG A 385 15.39 -7.06 0.95
CA ARG A 385 16.25 -6.91 2.13
C ARG A 385 15.63 -7.61 3.35
N ALA A 386 14.33 -7.39 3.58
CA ALA A 386 13.60 -8.06 4.66
C ALA A 386 13.57 -9.61 4.50
N GLN A 387 13.48 -10.14 3.29
CA GLN A 387 13.54 -11.60 3.06
C GLN A 387 14.95 -12.16 3.31
N PHE A 388 16.01 -11.41 2.97
CA PHE A 388 17.39 -11.82 3.21
C PHE A 388 17.74 -11.93 4.69
N GLU A 389 17.21 -11.05 5.56
CA GLU A 389 17.34 -11.19 7.02
C GLU A 389 16.85 -12.56 7.52
N LEU A 390 15.68 -13.01 7.03
CA LEU A 390 15.13 -14.31 7.41
C LEU A 390 15.96 -15.47 6.84
N LEU A 391 16.36 -15.38 5.57
CA LEU A 391 17.14 -16.41 4.89
C LEU A 391 18.54 -16.58 5.49
N GLY A 392 19.19 -15.49 5.90
CA GLY A 392 20.48 -15.52 6.58
C GLY A 392 20.43 -16.35 7.87
N VAL A 393 19.43 -16.09 8.72
CA VAL A 393 19.24 -16.87 9.97
C VAL A 393 18.89 -18.33 9.68
N MET A 394 18.09 -18.62 8.65
CA MET A 394 17.78 -20.00 8.25
C MET A 394 19.03 -20.77 7.79
N ALA A 395 19.93 -20.12 7.06
CA ALA A 395 21.17 -20.70 6.56
C ALA A 395 22.20 -20.93 7.68
N SER A 396 22.31 -20.00 8.63
CA SER A 396 23.25 -20.09 9.76
C SER A 396 22.80 -21.06 10.87
N HIS A 397 21.51 -21.43 10.90
CA HIS A 397 20.99 -22.39 11.88
C HIS A 397 21.57 -23.80 11.67
N LYS A 398 21.85 -24.53 12.75
CA LYS A 398 22.34 -25.92 12.72
C LYS A 398 21.31 -26.86 13.37
N PRO A 399 20.75 -27.84 12.64
CA PRO A 399 20.86 -28.09 11.19
C PRO A 399 20.17 -26.98 10.37
N VAL A 400 20.59 -26.83 9.11
CA VAL A 400 20.06 -25.80 8.18
C VAL A 400 18.55 -25.96 8.04
N LEU A 401 17.81 -24.85 8.19
CA LEU A 401 16.35 -24.87 8.06
C LEU A 401 15.98 -24.84 6.57
N PRO A 402 15.23 -25.83 6.04
CA PRO A 402 14.94 -25.91 4.61
C PRO A 402 13.89 -24.88 4.16
N ILE A 403 14.01 -24.43 2.92
CA ILE A 403 13.00 -23.59 2.27
C ILE A 403 11.85 -24.50 1.79
N MET A 404 10.62 -24.15 2.15
CA MET A 404 9.40 -24.84 1.72
C MET A 404 8.86 -24.22 0.42
N ARG A 405 7.93 -24.91 -0.24
CA ARG A 405 7.21 -24.37 -1.42
C ARG A 405 6.71 -22.94 -1.20
N THR A 406 6.13 -22.64 -0.04
CA THR A 406 5.65 -21.27 0.30
C THR A 406 6.77 -20.24 0.37
N GLY A 407 7.95 -20.62 0.87
CA GLY A 407 9.15 -19.80 0.85
C GLY A 407 9.64 -19.52 -0.56
N TYR A 408 9.79 -20.56 -1.40
CA TYR A 408 10.17 -20.41 -2.82
C TYR A 408 9.20 -19.50 -3.58
N ARG A 409 7.89 -19.70 -3.42
CA ARG A 409 6.86 -18.82 -3.99
C ARG A 409 7.02 -17.38 -3.49
N GLY A 410 7.35 -17.20 -2.21
CA GLY A 410 7.60 -15.89 -1.61
C GLY A 410 8.78 -15.16 -2.23
N VAL A 411 9.92 -15.83 -2.36
CA VAL A 411 11.14 -15.24 -2.93
C VAL A 411 10.96 -14.99 -4.44
N ALA A 412 10.41 -15.96 -5.18
CA ALA A 412 10.13 -15.81 -6.62
C ALA A 412 9.20 -14.63 -6.92
N ALA A 413 8.18 -14.40 -6.07
CA ALA A 413 7.26 -13.29 -6.25
C ALA A 413 7.91 -11.91 -6.08
N VAL A 414 8.88 -11.79 -5.17
CA VAL A 414 9.67 -10.54 -5.01
C VAL A 414 10.59 -10.34 -6.21
N GLN A 415 11.31 -11.39 -6.63
CA GLN A 415 12.22 -11.29 -7.78
C GLN A 415 11.51 -10.95 -9.10
N LEU A 416 10.31 -11.47 -9.33
CA LEU A 416 9.52 -11.15 -10.53
C LEU A 416 9.11 -9.67 -10.60
N ALA A 417 9.00 -9.01 -9.45
CA ALA A 417 8.59 -7.62 -9.36
C ALA A 417 9.77 -6.62 -9.38
N HIS A 418 11.02 -7.10 -9.44
CA HIS A 418 12.20 -6.25 -9.57
C HIS A 418 12.45 -5.80 -11.02
N LYS A 419 13.20 -4.71 -11.17
CA LYS A 419 13.80 -4.35 -12.46
C LYS A 419 14.77 -5.44 -12.92
N LYS A 420 14.94 -5.53 -14.25
CA LYS A 420 15.93 -6.42 -14.86
C LYS A 420 17.33 -6.05 -14.35
N THR A 421 18.15 -7.04 -14.03
CA THR A 421 19.59 -6.81 -13.77
C THR A 421 20.30 -6.37 -15.05
N SER A 422 21.52 -5.85 -14.95
CA SER A 422 22.32 -5.50 -16.14
C SER A 422 22.48 -6.70 -17.10
N ALA A 423 22.73 -7.90 -16.56
CA ALA A 423 22.82 -9.13 -17.35
C ALA A 423 21.46 -9.54 -17.97
N GLU A 424 20.36 -9.51 -17.20
CA GLU A 424 19.02 -9.79 -17.73
C GLU A 424 18.60 -8.78 -18.81
N ARG A 425 19.02 -7.52 -18.66
CA ARG A 425 18.76 -6.43 -19.60
C ARG A 425 19.50 -6.65 -20.92
N GLN A 426 20.80 -6.94 -20.86
CA GLN A 426 21.60 -7.28 -22.05
C GLN A 426 21.04 -8.52 -22.76
N SER A 427 20.64 -9.55 -22.00
CA SER A 427 19.99 -10.72 -22.57
C SER A 427 18.65 -10.38 -23.24
N ALA A 428 17.86 -9.48 -22.65
CA ALA A 428 16.62 -8.99 -23.24
C ALA A 428 16.83 -8.16 -24.52
N GLU A 429 17.93 -7.42 -24.63
CA GLU A 429 18.32 -6.68 -25.84
C GLU A 429 18.69 -7.61 -27.00
N LEU A 430 19.28 -8.77 -26.69
CA LEU A 430 19.62 -9.83 -27.64
C LEU A 430 18.44 -10.72 -28.05
N LYS A 431 17.23 -10.47 -27.52
CA LYS A 431 16.05 -11.21 -27.98
C LYS A 431 15.67 -10.80 -29.39
N ALA A 432 15.40 -11.81 -30.20
CA ALA A 432 14.92 -11.67 -31.57
C ALA A 432 13.65 -10.83 -31.61
N PRO A 433 13.47 -10.02 -32.67
CA PRO A 433 12.22 -9.38 -32.93
C PRO A 433 11.15 -10.33 -33.49
N SER A 434 11.45 -11.60 -33.72
CA SER A 434 10.46 -12.62 -34.09
C SER A 434 9.79 -13.22 -32.84
N TRP A 435 8.63 -13.88 -33.03
CA TRP A 435 7.93 -14.60 -31.96
C TRP A 435 7.93 -16.11 -32.23
N PRO A 436 8.41 -16.97 -31.31
CA PRO A 436 8.94 -16.65 -29.98
C PRO A 436 10.29 -15.90 -29.99
N PRO A 437 10.58 -15.07 -28.97
CA PRO A 437 11.77 -14.21 -28.90
C PRO A 437 13.04 -14.97 -28.49
N TRP A 438 13.56 -15.79 -29.40
CA TRP A 438 14.83 -16.51 -29.21
C TRP A 438 16.03 -15.57 -29.13
N LYS A 439 17.13 -15.99 -28.51
CA LYS A 439 18.38 -15.21 -28.48
C LYS A 439 18.95 -15.14 -29.91
N GLU A 440 19.24 -13.94 -30.38
CA GLU A 440 19.97 -13.66 -31.62
C GLU A 440 21.32 -13.03 -31.29
N GLU A 441 22.39 -13.60 -31.86
CA GLU A 441 23.74 -13.07 -31.73
C GLU A 441 23.92 -11.95 -32.76
N ARG A 442 24.08 -10.70 -32.29
CA ARG A 442 24.25 -9.53 -33.16
C ARG A 442 25.73 -9.25 -33.45
N LEU A 443 26.58 -9.48 -32.45
CA LEU A 443 28.02 -9.25 -32.50
C LEU A 443 28.77 -10.54 -32.13
N GLY A 444 30.02 -10.69 -32.61
CA GLY A 444 30.87 -11.83 -32.24
C GLY A 444 31.12 -11.96 -30.73
N ILE A 445 31.07 -10.85 -29.99
CA ILE A 445 31.20 -10.82 -28.51
C ILE A 445 29.97 -11.45 -27.83
N ASP A 446 28.79 -11.45 -28.47
CA ASP A 446 27.56 -12.02 -27.91
C ASP A 446 27.58 -13.56 -27.85
N SER A 447 28.36 -14.18 -28.73
CA SER A 447 28.63 -15.63 -28.73
C SER A 447 29.52 -16.04 -27.56
N GLN A 448 30.50 -15.19 -27.19
CA GLN A 448 31.46 -15.45 -26.11
C GLN A 448 30.83 -15.30 -24.71
N ARG A 449 29.76 -14.49 -24.60
CA ARG A 449 29.05 -14.20 -23.35
C ARG A 449 28.30 -15.39 -22.75
N GLY A 450 28.03 -16.44 -23.53
CA GLY A 450 27.30 -17.62 -23.07
C GLY A 450 25.83 -17.33 -22.69
N ASN A 451 25.36 -17.98 -21.62
CA ASN A 451 23.96 -18.01 -21.19
C ASN A 451 23.63 -17.05 -20.02
N GLU A 452 24.53 -16.11 -19.73
CA GLU A 452 24.33 -15.13 -18.65
C GLU A 452 23.07 -14.28 -18.90
N GLY A 453 22.24 -14.13 -17.86
CA GLY A 453 21.02 -13.33 -17.92
C GLY A 453 19.84 -13.94 -18.69
N ILE A 454 20.02 -15.04 -19.45
CA ILE A 454 18.92 -15.73 -20.16
C ILE A 454 17.92 -16.31 -19.16
N HIS A 455 18.43 -16.90 -18.07
CA HIS A 455 17.63 -17.29 -16.93
C HIS A 455 17.54 -16.11 -15.95
N SER A 456 16.37 -15.47 -15.92
CA SER A 456 16.06 -14.45 -14.91
C SER A 456 16.18 -14.99 -13.47
N ARG A 457 16.41 -14.10 -12.50
CA ARG A 457 16.47 -14.45 -11.08
C ARG A 457 15.23 -15.22 -10.62
N ALA A 458 14.05 -14.84 -11.12
CA ALA A 458 12.80 -15.51 -10.80
C ALA A 458 12.75 -16.96 -11.35
N ILE A 459 13.18 -17.20 -12.58
CA ILE A 459 13.21 -18.58 -13.14
C ILE A 459 14.27 -19.43 -12.43
N SER A 460 15.41 -18.86 -12.05
CA SER A 460 16.44 -19.57 -11.28
C SER A 460 15.90 -20.08 -9.93
N ILE A 461 15.08 -19.28 -9.23
CA ILE A 461 14.41 -19.72 -7.99
C ILE A 461 13.40 -20.83 -8.26
N LEU A 462 12.62 -20.74 -9.34
CA LEU A 462 11.65 -21.77 -9.72
C LEU A 462 12.35 -23.08 -10.16
N SER A 463 13.53 -23.00 -10.76
CA SER A 463 14.38 -24.16 -11.07
C SER A 463 14.92 -24.80 -9.80
N GLN A 464 15.44 -23.98 -8.87
CA GLN A 464 15.90 -24.47 -7.55
C GLN A 464 14.77 -25.14 -6.77
N MET A 465 13.55 -24.63 -6.86
CA MET A 465 12.37 -25.26 -6.28
C MET A 465 12.14 -26.67 -6.85
N THR A 466 12.30 -26.86 -8.16
CA THR A 466 12.19 -28.19 -8.80
C THR A 466 13.33 -29.12 -8.42
N GLU A 467 14.56 -28.60 -8.32
CA GLU A 467 15.73 -29.35 -7.85
C GLU A 467 15.60 -29.79 -6.39
N ALA A 468 14.91 -29.00 -5.57
CA ALA A 468 14.55 -29.35 -4.20
C ALA A 468 13.43 -30.42 -4.10
N GLY A 469 12.90 -30.89 -5.24
CA GLY A 469 11.90 -31.94 -5.34
C GLY A 469 10.45 -31.45 -5.38
N TYR A 470 10.20 -30.14 -5.51
CA TYR A 470 8.84 -29.61 -5.64
C TYR A 470 8.45 -29.41 -7.11
N SER A 471 7.48 -30.19 -7.60
CA SER A 471 6.89 -29.99 -8.92
C SER A 471 6.13 -28.66 -9.03
N HIS A 472 6.19 -28.07 -10.22
CA HIS A 472 5.39 -26.89 -10.58
C HIS A 472 3.89 -27.21 -10.51
N ARG A 473 3.10 -26.22 -10.08
CA ARG A 473 1.65 -26.19 -10.21
C ARG A 473 1.30 -24.94 -11.03
N LEU A 474 0.01 -24.70 -11.27
CA LEU A 474 -0.44 -23.54 -12.07
C LEU A 474 0.14 -22.21 -11.63
N TRP A 475 0.26 -21.96 -10.32
CA TRP A 475 0.87 -20.73 -9.85
C TRP A 475 2.33 -20.62 -10.29
N GLU A 476 3.12 -21.69 -10.15
CA GLU A 476 4.51 -21.72 -10.56
C GLU A 476 4.64 -21.57 -12.08
N ASP A 477 3.84 -22.30 -12.87
CA ASP A 477 3.85 -22.21 -14.34
C ASP A 477 3.43 -20.83 -14.85
N PHE A 478 2.39 -20.23 -14.24
CA PHE A 478 1.95 -18.87 -14.56
C PHE A 478 3.07 -17.84 -14.36
N ASN A 479 3.81 -17.95 -13.26
CA ASN A 479 4.94 -17.06 -12.97
C ASN A 479 6.19 -17.41 -13.78
N ARG A 480 6.34 -18.68 -14.20
CA ARG A 480 7.39 -19.13 -15.13
C ARG A 480 7.28 -18.40 -16.47
N ILE A 481 6.07 -18.34 -17.03
CA ILE A 481 5.75 -17.63 -18.28
C ILE A 481 6.12 -16.16 -18.15
N LEU A 482 5.74 -15.51 -17.04
CA LEU A 482 6.07 -14.10 -16.80
C LEU A 482 7.57 -13.87 -16.55
N ALA A 483 8.27 -14.86 -16.01
CA ALA A 483 9.72 -14.82 -15.78
C ALA A 483 10.54 -15.00 -17.06
N GLY A 484 9.90 -15.30 -18.20
CA GLY A 484 10.53 -15.37 -19.52
C GLY A 484 10.54 -16.75 -20.18
N TRP A 485 9.82 -17.76 -19.64
CA TRP A 485 9.81 -19.13 -20.15
C TRP A 485 8.43 -19.80 -20.08
N ASP A 486 7.87 -20.22 -21.21
CA ASP A 486 6.58 -20.91 -21.27
C ASP A 486 6.70 -22.40 -20.86
N THR A 487 5.57 -23.09 -20.69
CA THR A 487 5.48 -24.49 -20.24
C THR A 487 6.15 -25.48 -21.19
N ASP A 488 6.20 -25.14 -22.48
CA ASP A 488 6.86 -25.90 -23.56
C ASP A 488 8.37 -25.59 -23.67
N SER A 489 8.90 -24.74 -22.80
CA SER A 489 10.28 -24.26 -22.80
C SER A 489 10.61 -23.28 -23.94
N SER A 490 9.61 -22.71 -24.62
CA SER A 490 9.84 -21.56 -25.49
C SER A 490 10.11 -20.28 -24.66
N PRO A 491 10.96 -19.36 -25.14
CA PRO A 491 11.22 -18.09 -24.47
C PRO A 491 10.03 -17.15 -24.62
N THR A 492 9.79 -16.33 -23.60
CA THR A 492 8.78 -15.26 -23.61
C THR A 492 9.42 -13.94 -23.16
N VAL A 493 8.66 -12.84 -23.19
CA VAL A 493 9.14 -11.56 -22.66
C VAL A 493 9.08 -11.58 -21.13
N GLN A 494 10.24 -11.43 -20.50
CA GLN A 494 10.34 -11.28 -19.04
C GLN A 494 9.59 -10.02 -18.62
N THR A 495 8.47 -10.21 -17.93
CA THR A 495 7.52 -9.16 -17.58
C THR A 495 7.53 -8.91 -16.08
N ARG A 496 7.95 -7.70 -15.70
CA ARG A 496 7.92 -7.23 -14.32
C ARG A 496 6.46 -7.12 -13.86
N THR A 497 6.07 -7.90 -12.85
CA THR A 497 4.67 -7.89 -12.39
C THR A 497 4.50 -8.28 -10.93
N MET A 498 3.40 -7.83 -10.34
CA MET A 498 2.96 -8.24 -9.01
C MET A 498 2.20 -9.55 -9.13
N VAL A 499 2.73 -10.59 -8.48
CA VAL A 499 2.20 -11.95 -8.63
C VAL A 499 0.75 -12.07 -8.12
N SER A 500 -0.09 -12.73 -8.91
CA SER A 500 -1.45 -13.09 -8.52
C SER A 500 -1.45 -14.03 -7.33
N ARG A 501 -2.34 -13.75 -6.36
CA ARG A 501 -2.57 -14.60 -5.19
C ARG A 501 -3.95 -15.27 -5.21
N ALA A 502 -4.55 -15.39 -6.39
CA ALA A 502 -5.82 -16.07 -6.55
C ALA A 502 -5.74 -17.49 -5.99
N ARG A 503 -6.64 -17.84 -5.07
CA ARG A 503 -6.70 -19.19 -4.46
C ARG A 503 -6.85 -20.28 -5.53
N SER A 504 -7.55 -19.96 -6.62
CA SER A 504 -7.69 -20.82 -7.81
C SER A 504 -6.32 -21.24 -8.38
N LEU A 505 -5.34 -20.33 -8.45
CA LEU A 505 -3.99 -20.65 -8.94
C LEU A 505 -3.14 -21.40 -7.92
N LEU A 506 -3.28 -21.06 -6.63
CA LEU A 506 -2.43 -21.59 -5.57
C LEU A 506 -2.70 -23.06 -5.21
N ASN A 507 -3.97 -23.48 -5.30
CA ASN A 507 -4.45 -24.79 -4.85
C ASN A 507 -4.72 -25.78 -5.99
N SER A 508 -4.65 -25.35 -7.25
CA SER A 508 -4.91 -26.25 -8.37
C SER A 508 -3.79 -27.26 -8.58
N GLY A 509 -4.18 -28.46 -9.02
CA GLY A 509 -3.28 -29.45 -9.58
C GLY A 509 -2.66 -28.98 -10.90
N TYR A 510 -1.68 -29.74 -11.37
CA TYR A 510 -1.08 -29.54 -12.69
C TYR A 510 -1.99 -30.12 -13.76
N GLU A 511 -2.37 -29.29 -14.73
CA GLU A 511 -3.10 -29.70 -15.94
C GLU A 511 -2.36 -29.16 -17.17
N VAL A 512 -2.19 -30.02 -18.17
CA VAL A 512 -1.54 -29.64 -19.43
C VAL A 512 -2.47 -28.69 -20.18
N ASN A 513 -1.94 -27.54 -20.62
CA ASN A 513 -2.68 -26.50 -21.37
C ASN A 513 -3.89 -25.89 -20.62
N ASP A 514 -3.75 -25.66 -19.32
CA ASP A 514 -4.79 -25.00 -18.52
C ASP A 514 -5.16 -23.59 -19.07
N PRO A 515 -6.45 -23.31 -19.33
CA PRO A 515 -6.96 -22.01 -19.79
C PRO A 515 -6.49 -20.80 -18.95
N ARG A 516 -6.20 -21.02 -17.66
CA ARG A 516 -5.79 -19.98 -16.70
C ARG A 516 -4.35 -19.49 -16.91
N LEU A 517 -3.55 -20.14 -17.77
CA LEU A 517 -2.19 -19.71 -18.11
C LEU A 517 -2.16 -18.65 -19.22
N TRP A 518 -3.19 -18.57 -20.07
CA TRP A 518 -3.25 -17.63 -21.20
C TRP A 518 -3.14 -16.14 -20.83
N PRO A 519 -3.66 -15.65 -19.69
CA PRO A 519 -3.41 -14.28 -19.28
C PRO A 519 -1.91 -13.97 -19.07
N ALA A 520 -1.11 -14.96 -18.62
CA ALA A 520 0.34 -14.79 -18.51
C ALA A 520 0.99 -14.78 -19.90
N ARG A 521 0.60 -15.68 -20.81
CA ARG A 521 1.12 -15.73 -22.18
C ARG A 521 0.85 -14.44 -22.95
N ILE A 522 -0.35 -13.89 -22.86
CA ILE A 522 -0.74 -12.62 -23.48
C ILE A 522 0.03 -11.43 -22.88
N ARG A 523 0.28 -11.44 -21.57
CA ARG A 523 1.05 -10.37 -20.91
C ARG A 523 2.53 -10.41 -21.28
N ALA A 524 3.10 -11.61 -21.40
CA ALA A 524 4.50 -11.88 -21.71
C ALA A 524 4.84 -11.74 -23.21
N THR A 525 4.09 -10.95 -23.95
CA THR A 525 4.38 -10.52 -25.33
C THR A 525 4.87 -9.07 -25.38
N ARG A 526 5.51 -8.70 -26.48
CA ARG A 526 6.05 -7.35 -26.73
C ARG A 526 5.06 -6.48 -27.50
N THR A 527 4.40 -7.03 -28.52
CA THR A 527 3.50 -6.28 -29.43
C THR A 527 2.03 -6.66 -29.27
N VAL A 528 1.12 -5.84 -29.80
CA VAL A 528 -0.33 -6.15 -29.85
C VAL A 528 -0.59 -7.39 -30.71
N ARG A 529 0.11 -7.51 -31.84
CA ARG A 529 -0.07 -8.61 -32.80
C ARG A 529 0.34 -9.96 -32.21
N GLU A 530 1.46 -10.02 -31.49
CA GLU A 530 1.88 -11.20 -30.72
C GLU A 530 0.84 -11.57 -29.65
N ALA A 531 0.34 -10.59 -28.90
CA ALA A 531 -0.71 -10.81 -27.90
C ALA A 531 -1.98 -11.38 -28.54
N TRP A 532 -2.36 -10.88 -29.72
CA TRP A 532 -3.52 -11.34 -30.47
C TRP A 532 -3.35 -12.78 -30.98
N ALA A 533 -2.16 -13.15 -31.47
CA ALA A 533 -1.86 -14.52 -31.86
C ALA A 533 -2.03 -15.51 -30.69
N CYS A 534 -1.55 -15.14 -29.49
CA CYS A 534 -1.78 -15.92 -28.27
C CYS A 534 -3.28 -16.00 -27.93
N PHE A 535 -4.04 -14.92 -28.10
CA PHE A 535 -5.47 -14.89 -27.82
C PHE A 535 -6.29 -15.75 -28.79
N LEU A 536 -5.97 -15.77 -30.09
CA LEU A 536 -6.61 -16.67 -31.05
C LEU A 536 -6.32 -18.14 -30.73
N SER A 537 -5.09 -18.45 -30.34
CA SER A 537 -4.71 -19.81 -29.91
C SER A 537 -5.53 -20.27 -28.70
N TYR A 538 -5.76 -19.36 -27.75
CA TYR A 538 -6.67 -19.60 -26.63
C TYR A 538 -8.11 -19.89 -27.08
N GLN A 539 -8.65 -19.09 -28.01
CA GLN A 539 -10.01 -19.29 -28.52
C GLN A 539 -10.16 -20.66 -29.22
N THR A 540 -9.18 -21.07 -30.03
CA THR A 540 -9.20 -22.39 -30.69
C THR A 540 -9.26 -23.53 -29.67
N LEU A 541 -8.45 -23.47 -28.61
CA LEU A 541 -8.46 -24.49 -27.56
C LEU A 541 -9.79 -24.52 -26.78
N SER A 542 -10.38 -23.35 -26.52
CA SER A 542 -11.68 -23.26 -25.84
C SER A 542 -12.82 -23.86 -26.67
N LEU A 543 -12.69 -23.90 -28.00
CA LEU A 543 -13.66 -24.51 -28.91
C LEU A 543 -13.49 -26.04 -29.00
N GLU A 544 -12.27 -26.54 -28.83
CA GLU A 544 -11.95 -27.98 -28.91
C GLU A 544 -12.22 -28.74 -27.60
N SER A 545 -12.13 -28.05 -26.44
CA SER A 545 -12.46 -28.66 -25.15
C SER A 545 -13.96 -28.98 -25.04
N THR A 546 -14.29 -30.27 -24.95
CA THR A 546 -15.68 -30.79 -24.94
C THR A 546 -16.42 -30.53 -23.62
N GLU A 547 -15.67 -30.23 -22.56
CA GLU A 547 -16.23 -29.67 -21.32
C GLU A 547 -16.36 -28.16 -21.52
N ALA A 548 -17.52 -27.58 -21.21
CA ALA A 548 -17.82 -26.15 -21.37
C ALA A 548 -16.79 -25.27 -20.63
N ALA A 549 -15.65 -25.01 -21.28
CA ALA A 549 -14.61 -24.13 -20.78
C ALA A 549 -15.16 -22.71 -20.91
N TYR A 550 -15.69 -22.19 -19.81
CA TYR A 550 -16.16 -20.82 -19.74
C TYR A 550 -15.03 -19.87 -20.15
N PRO A 551 -15.32 -18.82 -20.93
CA PRO A 551 -14.32 -17.83 -21.30
C PRO A 551 -13.67 -17.28 -20.02
N THR A 552 -12.35 -17.45 -19.92
CA THR A 552 -11.59 -16.96 -18.79
C THR A 552 -11.55 -15.43 -18.87
N GLU A 553 -12.32 -14.76 -18.01
CA GLU A 553 -12.39 -13.28 -17.94
C GLU A 553 -10.99 -12.63 -17.93
N ALA A 554 -10.02 -13.27 -17.25
CA ALA A 554 -8.66 -12.79 -17.16
C ALA A 554 -7.89 -12.77 -18.50
N ALA A 555 -8.21 -13.66 -19.45
CA ALA A 555 -7.56 -13.71 -20.76
C ALA A 555 -8.07 -12.55 -21.64
N TYR A 556 -9.39 -12.34 -21.65
CA TYR A 556 -10.00 -11.18 -22.31
C TYR A 556 -9.53 -9.86 -21.68
N ALA A 557 -9.45 -9.77 -20.36
CA ALA A 557 -8.93 -8.59 -19.68
C ALA A 557 -7.47 -8.31 -20.06
N ALA A 558 -6.62 -9.33 -20.12
CA ALA A 558 -5.23 -9.17 -20.56
C ALA A 558 -5.13 -8.65 -22.01
N MET A 559 -5.98 -9.16 -22.91
CA MET A 559 -6.01 -8.70 -24.31
C MET A 559 -6.55 -7.28 -24.43
N ALA A 560 -7.65 -6.95 -23.73
CA ALA A 560 -8.23 -5.61 -23.71
C ALA A 560 -7.23 -4.57 -23.16
N GLU A 561 -6.52 -4.90 -22.06
CA GLU A 561 -5.44 -4.06 -21.54
C GLU A 561 -4.36 -3.78 -22.59
N ARG A 562 -3.97 -4.80 -23.38
CA ARG A 562 -2.98 -4.65 -24.45
C ARG A 562 -3.46 -3.76 -25.58
N LEU A 563 -4.71 -3.89 -26.02
CA LEU A 563 -5.31 -3.04 -27.06
C LEU A 563 -5.40 -1.58 -26.62
N ILE A 564 -5.88 -1.31 -25.39
CA ILE A 564 -6.01 0.04 -24.85
C ILE A 564 -4.64 0.74 -24.76
N ARG A 565 -3.61 0.02 -24.32
CA ARG A 565 -2.24 0.57 -24.20
C ARG A 565 -1.57 0.72 -25.56
N GLY A 566 -1.77 -0.22 -26.49
CA GLY A 566 -1.28 -0.13 -27.87
C GLY A 566 -1.82 1.11 -28.58
N ARG A 567 -3.10 1.44 -28.39
CA ARG A 567 -3.67 2.68 -28.94
C ARG A 567 -2.99 3.93 -28.40
N LYS A 568 -2.66 4.00 -27.10
CA LYS A 568 -1.97 5.18 -26.54
C LYS A 568 -0.58 5.40 -27.16
N LEU A 569 0.13 4.32 -27.50
CA LEU A 569 1.43 4.40 -28.17
C LEU A 569 1.30 5.06 -29.55
N ALA A 570 0.32 4.65 -30.36
CA ALA A 570 0.11 5.20 -31.70
C ALA A 570 -0.17 6.73 -31.72
N TRP A 571 -0.57 7.30 -30.58
CA TRP A 571 -0.87 8.73 -30.42
C TRP A 571 0.22 9.49 -29.66
N SER A 572 1.23 8.77 -29.12
CA SER A 572 2.35 9.37 -28.41
C SER A 572 3.53 9.48 -29.38
N GLU A 573 4.13 10.66 -29.50
CA GLU A 573 5.39 10.83 -30.24
C GLU A 573 6.43 9.85 -29.65
N PRO A 574 7.22 9.16 -30.50
CA PRO A 574 8.32 8.33 -30.03
C PRO A 574 9.31 9.23 -29.30
N ASN A 575 9.24 9.24 -27.98
CA ASN A 575 10.20 9.98 -27.19
C ASN A 575 11.53 9.24 -27.29
N ASP A 576 12.48 9.81 -28.04
CA ASP A 576 13.75 9.22 -28.50
C ASP A 576 14.77 8.90 -27.37
N HIS A 577 14.31 8.96 -26.11
CA HIS A 577 15.12 8.80 -24.90
C HIS A 577 14.58 7.68 -23.99
N SER A 578 13.97 6.64 -24.56
CA SER A 578 13.42 5.52 -23.78
C SER A 578 14.38 4.35 -23.65
N ASP A 579 15.10 4.27 -22.54
CA ASP A 579 15.83 3.06 -22.12
C ASP A 579 14.90 1.94 -21.62
N SER A 580 13.59 1.97 -21.88
CA SER A 580 12.68 0.89 -21.45
C SER A 580 12.74 -0.29 -22.41
N LEU A 581 12.90 -1.51 -21.88
CA LEU A 581 12.80 -2.73 -22.66
C LEU A 581 11.42 -3.40 -22.52
N PRO A 582 11.02 -4.26 -23.48
CA PRO A 582 9.81 -5.04 -23.38
C PRO A 582 9.69 -5.76 -22.02
N GLY A 583 8.52 -5.61 -21.39
CA GLY A 583 8.21 -6.19 -20.09
C GLY A 583 8.72 -5.41 -18.87
N ASP A 584 9.44 -4.29 -19.02
CA ASP A 584 9.80 -3.42 -17.88
C ASP A 584 8.60 -2.61 -17.35
N GLY A 585 7.67 -2.29 -18.25
CA GLY A 585 6.45 -1.55 -17.95
C GLY A 585 5.22 -2.16 -18.61
N PRO A 586 4.03 -1.60 -18.34
CA PRO A 586 2.79 -2.04 -18.95
C PRO A 586 2.67 -1.69 -20.45
N GLU A 587 3.64 -0.93 -20.99
CA GLU A 587 3.67 -0.41 -22.35
C GLU A 587 3.75 -1.53 -23.40
N THR A 588 3.18 -1.25 -24.57
CA THR A 588 3.25 -2.14 -25.74
C THR A 588 4.19 -1.50 -26.75
N TYR A 589 5.00 -2.30 -27.44
CA TYR A 589 6.02 -1.83 -28.38
C TYR A 589 5.51 -1.85 -29.82
N PRO A 590 6.11 -1.02 -30.72
CA PRO A 590 5.77 -1.04 -32.13
C PRO A 590 6.12 -2.38 -32.77
N GLU A 591 5.47 -2.67 -33.89
CA GLU A 591 5.77 -3.85 -34.70
C GLU A 591 7.19 -3.78 -35.27
N PRO A 592 7.86 -4.92 -35.49
CA PRO A 592 9.19 -4.93 -36.09
C PRO A 592 9.15 -4.37 -37.52
N SER A 593 10.22 -3.68 -37.91
CA SER A 593 10.33 -3.06 -39.24
C SER A 593 10.46 -4.06 -40.39
N SER A 594 10.96 -5.26 -40.08
CA SER A 594 11.16 -6.35 -41.03
C SER A 594 9.93 -7.25 -41.10
N ALA A 595 9.40 -7.44 -42.32
CA ALA A 595 8.24 -8.30 -42.55
C ALA A 595 8.48 -9.78 -42.20
N ARG A 596 9.74 -10.23 -42.11
CA ARG A 596 10.09 -11.60 -41.72
C ARG A 596 9.85 -11.86 -40.23
N ASP A 597 9.97 -10.81 -39.43
CA ASP A 597 9.88 -10.90 -37.97
C ASP A 597 8.44 -10.65 -37.47
N ILE A 598 7.56 -10.21 -38.37
CA ILE A 598 6.13 -10.04 -38.09
C ILE A 598 5.46 -11.42 -38.01
N ILE A 599 4.82 -11.71 -36.88
CA ILE A 599 4.03 -12.92 -36.73
C ILE A 599 2.80 -12.90 -37.65
N TYR A 600 2.61 -14.00 -38.39
CA TYR A 600 1.39 -14.21 -39.16
C TYR A 600 0.22 -14.52 -38.22
N VAL A 601 -0.91 -13.85 -38.44
CA VAL A 601 -2.13 -14.04 -37.67
C VAL A 601 -3.31 -14.19 -38.63
N GLN A 602 -4.25 -15.09 -38.32
CA GLN A 602 -5.40 -15.38 -39.19
C GLN A 602 -6.35 -14.18 -39.34
N THR A 603 -6.46 -13.35 -38.29
CA THR A 603 -7.24 -12.12 -38.28
C THR A 603 -6.42 -10.98 -37.69
N GLU A 604 -6.58 -9.77 -38.22
CA GLU A 604 -5.95 -8.57 -37.67
C GLU A 604 -6.54 -8.21 -36.30
N PRO A 605 -5.74 -7.64 -35.37
CA PRO A 605 -6.22 -7.28 -34.05
C PRO A 605 -7.32 -6.20 -34.14
N PRO A 606 -8.46 -6.37 -33.46
CA PRO A 606 -9.56 -5.42 -33.50
C PRO A 606 -9.22 -4.11 -32.75
N THR A 607 -10.00 -3.07 -32.99
CA THR A 607 -9.93 -1.86 -32.17
C THR A 607 -10.43 -2.15 -30.74
N PRO A 608 -9.97 -1.39 -29.73
CA PRO A 608 -10.42 -1.58 -28.35
C PRO A 608 -11.95 -1.55 -28.21
N GLU A 609 -12.64 -0.67 -28.94
CA GLU A 609 -14.10 -0.54 -28.90
C GLU A 609 -14.82 -1.79 -29.41
N VAL A 610 -14.36 -2.32 -30.55
CA VAL A 610 -14.96 -3.52 -31.16
C VAL A 610 -14.75 -4.73 -30.25
N PHE A 611 -13.56 -4.85 -29.65
CA PHE A 611 -13.26 -5.93 -28.72
C PHE A 611 -14.07 -5.85 -27.42
N LEU A 612 -14.28 -4.64 -26.88
CA LEU A 612 -15.11 -4.47 -25.68
C LEU A 612 -16.59 -4.78 -25.96
N GLU A 613 -17.07 -4.49 -27.16
CA GLU A 613 -18.42 -4.89 -27.61
C GLU A 613 -18.52 -6.42 -27.75
N GLU A 614 -17.50 -7.07 -28.29
CA GLU A 614 -17.42 -8.53 -28.33
C GLU A 614 -17.50 -9.13 -26.92
N MET A 615 -16.69 -8.63 -25.98
CA MET A 615 -16.75 -9.04 -24.56
C MET A 615 -18.15 -8.88 -23.98
N ARG A 616 -18.84 -7.77 -24.26
CA ARG A 616 -20.20 -7.52 -23.82
C ARG A 616 -21.19 -8.53 -24.42
N SER A 617 -21.08 -8.82 -25.71
CA SER A 617 -21.95 -9.77 -26.41
C SER A 617 -21.82 -11.19 -25.86
N GLN A 618 -20.63 -11.54 -25.36
CA GLN A 618 -20.33 -12.83 -24.73
C GLN A 618 -20.66 -12.85 -23.22
N GLY A 619 -21.19 -11.75 -22.68
CA GLY A 619 -21.58 -11.64 -21.27
C GLY A 619 -20.40 -11.57 -20.29
N ILE A 620 -19.21 -11.18 -20.76
CA ILE A 620 -18.00 -11.10 -19.93
C ILE A 620 -17.95 -9.73 -19.22
N PRO A 621 -17.99 -9.70 -17.87
CA PRO A 621 -18.02 -8.43 -17.14
C PRO A 621 -16.65 -7.72 -17.17
N PHE A 622 -16.68 -6.40 -17.08
CA PHE A 622 -15.48 -5.59 -16.87
C PHE A 622 -15.13 -5.58 -15.38
N SER A 623 -14.22 -6.47 -14.96
CA SER A 623 -13.87 -6.66 -13.55
C SER A 623 -12.49 -6.10 -13.18
N GLY A 624 -12.34 -5.74 -11.90
CA GLY A 624 -11.05 -5.44 -11.28
C GLY A 624 -10.19 -4.37 -11.99
N ALA A 625 -8.97 -4.77 -12.39
CA ALA A 625 -7.98 -3.87 -12.97
C ALA A 625 -8.39 -3.33 -14.36
N LEU A 626 -9.13 -4.12 -15.14
CA LEU A 626 -9.64 -3.70 -16.45
C LEU A 626 -10.62 -2.55 -16.29
N LEU A 627 -11.59 -2.65 -15.36
CA LEU A 627 -12.54 -1.58 -15.09
C LEU A 627 -11.85 -0.28 -14.66
N ALA A 628 -10.86 -0.40 -13.75
CA ALA A 628 -10.07 0.74 -13.32
C ALA A 628 -9.35 1.42 -14.51
N LEU A 629 -8.75 0.64 -15.41
CA LEU A 629 -8.11 1.16 -16.62
C LEU A 629 -9.14 1.83 -17.55
N LEU A 630 -10.27 1.18 -17.81
CA LEU A 630 -11.35 1.70 -18.66
C LEU A 630 -11.89 3.04 -18.17
N LEU A 631 -12.09 3.20 -16.85
CA LEU A 631 -12.53 4.46 -16.25
C LEU A 631 -11.48 5.57 -16.43
N GLN A 632 -10.20 5.24 -16.30
CA GLN A 632 -9.11 6.21 -16.50
C GLN A 632 -8.96 6.62 -17.97
N THR A 633 -9.22 5.70 -18.90
CA THR A 633 -9.03 5.89 -20.34
C THR A 633 -10.32 6.10 -21.11
N ALA A 634 -11.44 6.30 -20.43
CA ALA A 634 -12.74 6.46 -21.06
C ALA A 634 -12.65 7.56 -22.15
N PRO A 635 -13.17 7.30 -23.36
CA PRO A 635 -13.17 8.29 -24.43
C PRO A 635 -14.24 9.36 -24.19
N THR A 636 -15.43 8.94 -23.75
CA THR A 636 -16.56 9.81 -23.42
C THR A 636 -17.06 9.53 -22.01
N PHE A 637 -17.80 10.49 -21.44
CA PHE A 637 -18.44 10.32 -20.13
C PHE A 637 -19.44 9.14 -20.16
N GLN A 638 -20.24 9.04 -21.23
CA GLN A 638 -21.22 7.96 -21.36
C GLN A 638 -20.56 6.58 -21.43
N ALA A 639 -19.48 6.42 -22.20
CA ALA A 639 -18.73 5.17 -22.25
C ALA A 639 -18.24 4.74 -20.86
N GLY A 640 -17.78 5.68 -20.03
CA GLY A 640 -17.38 5.39 -18.65
C GLY A 640 -18.52 4.89 -17.77
N LEU A 641 -19.74 5.41 -17.94
CA LEU A 641 -20.93 4.93 -17.24
C LEU A 641 -21.38 3.56 -17.75
N ASP A 642 -21.28 3.32 -19.06
CA ASP A 642 -21.61 2.03 -19.65
C ASP A 642 -20.61 0.94 -19.22
N TYR A 643 -19.34 1.29 -19.00
CA TYR A 643 -18.37 0.37 -18.40
C TYR A 643 -18.74 -0.02 -16.96
N LEU A 644 -19.30 0.90 -16.16
CA LEU A 644 -19.78 0.59 -14.80
C LEU A 644 -21.01 -0.33 -14.83
N ARG A 645 -21.92 -0.12 -15.78
CA ARG A 645 -23.12 -0.96 -15.93
C ARG A 645 -22.79 -2.40 -16.28
N ASN A 646 -21.72 -2.62 -17.04
CA ASN A 646 -21.27 -3.95 -17.45
C ASN A 646 -20.13 -4.49 -16.57
N SER A 647 -20.02 -4.00 -15.32
CA SER A 647 -18.96 -4.41 -14.38
C SER A 647 -19.38 -5.55 -13.45
N ASP A 648 -18.43 -6.03 -12.64
CA ASP A 648 -18.66 -6.97 -11.54
C ASP A 648 -19.24 -6.32 -10.27
N LEU A 649 -19.53 -5.01 -10.31
CA LEU A 649 -20.11 -4.27 -9.18
C LEU A 649 -21.61 -4.54 -9.06
N THR A 650 -22.11 -4.61 -7.83
CA THR A 650 -23.55 -4.77 -7.57
C THR A 650 -24.32 -3.51 -7.99
N ASP A 651 -25.59 -3.67 -8.39
CA ASP A 651 -26.46 -2.52 -8.73
C ASP A 651 -26.53 -1.47 -7.61
N LYS A 652 -26.45 -1.91 -6.35
CA LYS A 652 -26.39 -1.01 -5.18
C LYS A 652 -25.11 -0.18 -5.15
N GLN A 653 -23.97 -0.76 -5.52
CA GLN A 653 -22.69 -0.07 -5.61
C GLN A 653 -22.67 0.92 -6.77
N VAL A 654 -23.15 0.50 -7.94
CA VAL A 654 -23.27 1.38 -9.12
C VAL A 654 -24.22 2.54 -8.81
N ALA A 655 -25.39 2.27 -8.23
CA ALA A 655 -26.32 3.33 -7.81
C ALA A 655 -25.68 4.27 -6.78
N ALA A 656 -24.93 3.76 -5.80
CA ALA A 656 -24.25 4.60 -4.81
C ALA A 656 -23.18 5.52 -5.43
N LEU A 657 -22.50 5.06 -6.49
CA LEU A 657 -21.53 5.85 -7.25
C LEU A 657 -22.17 6.81 -8.26
N CYS A 658 -23.35 6.50 -8.79
CA CYS A 658 -23.99 7.30 -9.83
C CYS A 658 -25.07 8.26 -9.30
N THR A 659 -25.42 8.21 -8.02
CA THR A 659 -26.48 9.06 -7.41
C THR A 659 -25.90 10.33 -6.79
N ILE A 660 -26.32 11.50 -7.30
CA ILE A 660 -25.97 12.81 -6.75
C ILE A 660 -27.04 13.21 -5.73
N TRP A 661 -26.64 13.39 -4.48
CA TRP A 661 -27.50 13.86 -3.41
C TRP A 661 -27.37 15.36 -3.17
N GLN A 662 -28.41 15.96 -2.57
CA GLN A 662 -28.48 17.40 -2.29
C GLN A 662 -27.61 17.80 -1.10
N HIS A 663 -27.44 16.90 -0.13
CA HIS A 663 -26.74 17.18 1.12
C HIS A 663 -25.77 16.05 1.49
N GLY A 664 -24.64 16.41 2.10
CA GLY A 664 -23.60 15.47 2.53
C GLY A 664 -24.06 14.37 3.50
N TRP A 665 -25.07 14.63 4.34
CA TRP A 665 -25.61 13.61 5.25
C TRP A 665 -26.36 12.48 4.52
N GLN A 666 -26.89 12.75 3.33
CA GLN A 666 -27.59 11.75 2.51
C GLN A 666 -26.59 10.75 1.93
N TYR A 667 -25.43 11.21 1.45
CA TYR A 667 -24.32 10.32 1.08
C TYR A 667 -23.95 9.38 2.23
N ARG A 668 -23.88 9.93 3.45
CA ARG A 668 -23.56 9.12 4.65
C ARG A 668 -24.61 8.06 4.96
N ARG A 669 -25.88 8.34 4.66
CA ARG A 669 -27.02 7.46 4.97
C ARG A 669 -27.22 6.39 3.89
N HIS A 670 -27.03 6.74 2.62
CA HIS A 670 -27.41 5.89 1.48
C HIS A 670 -26.23 5.20 0.81
N SER A 671 -25.02 5.78 0.88
CA SER A 671 -23.90 5.34 0.05
C SER A 671 -22.75 4.67 0.83
N VAL A 672 -22.58 4.92 2.13
CA VAL A 672 -21.40 4.45 2.90
C VAL A 672 -21.22 2.93 2.86
N ASN A 673 -22.25 2.15 3.24
CA ASN A 673 -22.14 0.70 3.30
C ASN A 673 -21.88 0.06 1.93
N ALA A 674 -22.41 0.66 0.86
CA ALA A 674 -22.19 0.17 -0.50
C ALA A 674 -20.78 0.52 -0.99
N ILE A 675 -20.31 1.74 -0.72
CA ILE A 675 -18.99 2.24 -1.13
C ILE A 675 -17.86 1.54 -0.37
N GLU A 676 -18.03 1.21 0.91
CA GLU A 676 -17.05 0.44 1.70
C GLU A 676 -16.74 -0.95 1.11
N GLY A 677 -17.69 -1.55 0.36
CA GLY A 677 -17.48 -2.81 -0.34
C GLY A 677 -16.70 -2.70 -1.65
N ILE A 678 -16.41 -1.48 -2.14
CA ILE A 678 -15.75 -1.26 -3.43
C ILE A 678 -14.22 -1.23 -3.24
N PRO A 679 -13.45 -1.94 -4.08
CA PRO A 679 -11.99 -1.84 -4.03
C PRO A 679 -11.50 -0.39 -4.21
N GLY A 680 -10.64 0.07 -3.31
CA GLY A 680 -10.19 1.47 -3.27
C GLY A 680 -9.55 2.00 -4.56
N PHE A 681 -8.91 1.14 -5.36
CA PHE A 681 -8.33 1.53 -6.65
C PHE A 681 -9.40 1.78 -7.73
N ILE A 682 -10.53 1.06 -7.69
CA ILE A 682 -11.69 1.30 -8.57
C ILE A 682 -12.34 2.63 -8.17
N PHE A 683 -12.56 2.83 -6.87
CA PHE A 683 -13.08 4.09 -6.34
C PHE A 683 -12.20 5.28 -6.75
N ALA A 684 -10.87 5.19 -6.58
CA ALA A 684 -9.94 6.23 -7.02
C ALA A 684 -9.99 6.49 -8.53
N SER A 685 -10.16 5.44 -9.35
CA SER A 685 -10.29 5.57 -10.81
C SER A 685 -11.61 6.21 -11.21
N PHE A 686 -12.70 5.93 -10.49
CA PHE A 686 -13.99 6.59 -10.68
C PHE A 686 -13.94 8.08 -10.29
N ILE A 687 -13.29 8.43 -9.17
CA ILE A 687 -13.05 9.84 -8.82
C ILE A 687 -12.22 10.53 -9.89
N HIS A 688 -11.17 9.89 -10.41
CA HIS A 688 -10.40 10.43 -11.54
C HIS A 688 -11.28 10.66 -12.77
N PHE A 689 -12.15 9.70 -13.11
CA PHE A 689 -13.12 9.81 -14.20
C PHE A 689 -14.07 11.00 -14.01
N LEU A 690 -14.68 11.16 -12.83
CA LEU A 690 -15.55 12.30 -12.52
C LEU A 690 -14.81 13.63 -12.67
N CYS A 691 -13.59 13.72 -12.13
CA CYS A 691 -12.84 14.96 -12.18
C CYS A 691 -12.31 15.27 -13.59
N ARG A 692 -11.95 14.27 -14.40
CA ARG A 692 -11.54 14.43 -15.81
C ARG A 692 -12.64 15.06 -16.67
N TYR A 693 -13.90 14.69 -16.43
CA TYR A 693 -15.05 15.24 -17.15
C TYR A 693 -15.74 16.41 -16.45
N SER A 694 -15.23 16.82 -15.27
CA SER A 694 -15.80 17.97 -14.56
C SER A 694 -15.45 19.30 -15.23
N GLU A 695 -16.44 20.15 -15.42
CA GLU A 695 -16.21 21.55 -15.78
C GLU A 695 -15.95 22.36 -14.51
N MET A 696 -14.76 22.93 -14.42
CA MET A 696 -14.41 23.80 -13.29
C MET A 696 -14.19 25.23 -13.78
N SER A 697 -15.16 26.10 -13.49
CA SER A 697 -14.96 27.55 -13.53
C SER A 697 -14.50 28.06 -12.17
N ILE A 698 -13.89 29.24 -12.13
CA ILE A 698 -13.47 29.94 -10.89
C ILE A 698 -14.61 29.95 -9.85
N HIS A 699 -15.81 30.36 -10.27
CA HIS A 699 -16.96 30.43 -9.39
C HIS A 699 -17.49 29.06 -8.97
N THR A 700 -17.33 28.03 -9.81
CA THR A 700 -17.71 26.66 -9.44
C THR A 700 -16.76 26.15 -8.37
N LEU A 701 -15.45 26.25 -8.59
CA LEU A 701 -14.43 25.84 -7.62
C LEU A 701 -14.60 26.56 -6.27
N ALA A 702 -14.71 27.89 -6.29
CA ALA A 702 -14.89 28.68 -5.08
C ALA A 702 -16.16 28.27 -4.31
N ARG A 703 -17.26 27.99 -5.02
CA ARG A 703 -18.52 27.57 -4.39
C ARG A 703 -18.46 26.15 -3.84
N GLU A 704 -17.94 25.18 -4.60
CA GLU A 704 -17.91 23.79 -4.13
C GLU A 704 -16.95 23.57 -2.98
N VAL A 705 -15.83 24.30 -2.95
CA VAL A 705 -14.80 24.13 -1.92
C VAL A 705 -15.06 25.01 -0.71
N PHE A 706 -15.36 26.29 -0.90
CA PHE A 706 -15.55 27.22 0.23
C PHE A 706 -17.00 27.25 0.75
N THR A 707 -18.01 26.85 -0.05
CA THR A 707 -19.42 26.72 0.39
C THR A 707 -20.01 25.32 0.17
N PRO A 708 -19.43 24.24 0.71
CA PRO A 708 -19.80 22.85 0.36
C PRO A 708 -21.20 22.43 0.83
N PHE A 709 -21.92 23.28 1.57
CA PHE A 709 -23.25 22.99 2.12
C PHE A 709 -24.41 23.57 1.30
N ARG A 710 -24.14 24.37 0.26
CA ARG A 710 -25.18 24.95 -0.61
C ARG A 710 -25.04 24.40 -2.04
N PRO A 711 -25.97 23.54 -2.52
CA PRO A 711 -25.90 22.94 -3.86
C PRO A 711 -26.34 23.92 -4.96
N GLN A 712 -25.84 25.16 -4.94
CA GLN A 712 -26.32 26.23 -5.82
C GLN A 712 -25.91 26.01 -7.29
N SER A 713 -24.78 25.32 -7.53
CA SER A 713 -24.34 24.87 -8.86
C SER A 713 -25.30 23.84 -9.46
N LEU A 714 -25.75 22.87 -8.66
CA LEU A 714 -26.76 21.88 -9.01
C LEU A 714 -28.12 22.55 -9.28
N ILE A 715 -28.51 23.53 -8.45
CA ILE A 715 -29.73 24.33 -8.63
C ILE A 715 -29.66 25.14 -9.95
N ASN A 716 -28.52 25.75 -10.25
CA ASN A 716 -28.33 26.56 -11.46
C ASN A 716 -28.22 25.71 -12.73
N ALA A 717 -27.60 24.51 -12.66
CA ALA A 717 -27.56 23.56 -13.77
C ALA A 717 -28.96 23.07 -14.14
N ARG A 718 -29.80 22.75 -13.13
CA ARG A 718 -31.19 22.30 -13.32
C ARG A 718 -32.11 23.39 -13.87
N ARG A 719 -31.91 24.67 -13.50
CA ARG A 719 -32.64 25.82 -14.08
C ARG A 719 -32.38 26.03 -15.57
N ARG A 720 -31.20 25.71 -16.08
CA ARG A 720 -30.87 25.85 -17.52
C ARG A 720 -31.49 24.74 -18.38
N HIS A 721 -31.96 23.66 -17.77
CA HIS A 721 -32.53 22.48 -18.43
C HIS A 721 -34.06 22.56 -18.66
N GLY A 722 -34.68 23.73 -18.53
CA GLY A 722 -36.10 23.92 -18.86
C GLY A 722 -37.10 23.23 -17.94
N VAL A 723 -36.67 22.63 -16.82
CA VAL A 723 -37.57 22.12 -15.77
C VAL A 723 -37.87 23.28 -14.80
N ALA A 724 -38.58 24.30 -15.28
CA ALA A 724 -38.84 25.52 -14.55
C ALA A 724 -39.95 25.39 -13.48
N ASP A 725 -40.80 24.36 -13.54
CA ASP A 725 -42.08 24.39 -12.79
C ASP A 725 -42.10 23.69 -11.43
N SER A 726 -41.05 23.01 -10.97
CA SER A 726 -41.11 22.22 -9.72
C SER A 726 -40.13 22.68 -8.63
N TYR A 727 -39.95 23.98 -8.42
CA TYR A 727 -39.13 24.47 -7.31
C TYR A 727 -39.85 24.57 -5.97
N ARG A 728 -41.10 24.10 -5.85
CA ARG A 728 -41.78 24.09 -4.54
C ARG A 728 -41.58 22.83 -3.71
N GLU A 729 -41.51 21.62 -4.27
CA GLU A 729 -41.44 20.41 -3.42
C GLU A 729 -40.71 19.23 -4.10
N LEU A 730 -39.37 19.21 -4.07
CA LEU A 730 -38.67 17.92 -4.14
C LEU A 730 -38.89 17.21 -2.80
N PRO A 731 -39.38 15.94 -2.79
CA PRO A 731 -39.57 15.20 -1.54
C PRO A 731 -38.27 15.17 -0.75
N ARG A 732 -38.33 15.43 0.57
CA ARG A 732 -37.16 15.35 1.45
C ARG A 732 -36.56 13.96 1.35
N GLY A 733 -35.38 13.86 0.72
CA GLY A 733 -34.68 12.58 0.53
C GLY A 733 -34.63 12.04 -0.90
N ALA A 734 -35.19 12.72 -1.90
CA ALA A 734 -35.02 12.32 -3.30
C ALA A 734 -33.60 12.66 -3.83
N PRO A 735 -33.03 11.84 -4.73
CA PRO A 735 -31.76 12.16 -5.39
C PRO A 735 -31.92 13.38 -6.31
N VAL A 736 -30.86 14.19 -6.42
CA VAL A 736 -30.84 15.37 -7.29
C VAL A 736 -30.72 14.96 -8.76
N CYS A 737 -29.88 13.97 -9.02
CA CYS A 737 -29.60 13.43 -10.34
C CYS A 737 -29.09 11.99 -10.20
N VAL A 738 -29.43 11.13 -11.16
CA VAL A 738 -28.80 9.82 -11.34
C VAL A 738 -28.02 9.90 -12.64
N LEU A 739 -26.69 9.78 -12.55
CA LEU A 739 -25.79 9.95 -13.70
C LEU A 739 -26.10 8.97 -14.84
N SER A 740 -26.54 7.77 -14.49
CA SER A 740 -26.94 6.73 -15.44
C SER A 740 -28.16 7.13 -16.29
N ASP A 741 -29.04 7.98 -15.78
CA ASP A 741 -30.31 8.33 -16.47
C ASP A 741 -30.14 9.54 -17.41
N LEU A 742 -28.92 10.08 -17.53
CA LEU A 742 -28.65 11.24 -18.37
C LEU A 742 -28.61 10.87 -19.87
N PRO A 743 -29.13 11.73 -20.77
CA PRO A 743 -29.08 11.49 -22.21
C PRO A 743 -27.64 11.42 -22.72
N ALA A 744 -27.34 10.47 -23.61
CA ALA A 744 -26.01 10.27 -24.18
C ALA A 744 -25.49 11.50 -24.96
N ASP A 745 -26.39 12.26 -25.59
CA ASP A 745 -26.05 13.41 -26.44
C ASP A 745 -25.83 14.71 -25.67
N LEU A 746 -25.91 14.70 -24.32
CA LEU A 746 -25.83 15.90 -23.52
C LEU A 746 -24.40 16.49 -23.56
N PRO A 747 -24.20 17.75 -24.01
CA PRO A 747 -22.87 18.35 -24.02
C PRO A 747 -22.26 18.45 -22.62
N LEU A 748 -20.94 18.28 -22.50
CA LEU A 748 -20.23 18.22 -21.21
C LEU A 748 -20.55 19.35 -20.22
N LYS A 749 -20.80 20.56 -20.73
CA LYS A 749 -21.21 21.76 -19.97
C LYS A 749 -22.53 21.64 -19.20
N TYR A 750 -23.27 20.56 -19.43
CA TYR A 750 -24.62 20.33 -18.90
C TYR A 750 -24.70 19.19 -17.89
N TYR A 751 -23.61 18.45 -17.65
CA TYR A 751 -23.57 17.45 -16.58
C TYR A 751 -23.51 18.17 -15.22
N PRO A 752 -24.53 18.00 -14.35
CA PRO A 752 -24.63 18.78 -13.14
C PRO A 752 -23.64 18.29 -12.06
N GLY A 753 -22.75 19.18 -11.61
CA GLY A 753 -22.02 19.05 -10.34
C GLY A 753 -21.16 17.80 -10.16
N LEU A 754 -20.49 17.30 -11.20
CA LEU A 754 -19.59 16.13 -11.10
C LEU A 754 -18.47 16.32 -10.06
N PHE A 755 -17.88 17.53 -10.01
CA PHE A 755 -16.86 17.87 -9.02
C PHE A 755 -17.42 17.91 -7.59
N TYR A 756 -18.62 18.47 -7.41
CA TYR A 756 -19.35 18.43 -6.14
C TYR A 756 -19.58 17.00 -5.67
N HIS A 757 -20.05 16.14 -6.58
CA HIS A 757 -20.28 14.73 -6.30
C HIS A 757 -18.99 14.03 -5.85
N ALA A 758 -17.87 14.25 -6.54
CA ALA A 758 -16.56 13.70 -6.15
C ALA A 758 -16.12 14.14 -4.74
N ILE A 759 -16.25 15.42 -4.39
CA ILE A 759 -15.94 15.93 -3.04
C ILE A 759 -16.79 15.24 -1.98
N HIS A 760 -18.10 15.12 -2.21
CA HIS A 760 -19.00 14.52 -1.22
C HIS A 760 -18.80 13.01 -1.05
N LEU A 761 -18.52 12.29 -2.14
CA LEU A 761 -18.11 10.89 -2.08
C LEU A 761 -16.86 10.74 -1.21
N LEU A 762 -15.82 11.54 -1.45
CA LEU A 762 -14.57 11.50 -0.68
C LEU A 762 -14.77 11.83 0.80
N ARG A 763 -15.54 12.89 1.10
CA ARG A 763 -15.82 13.28 2.49
C ARG A 763 -16.64 12.23 3.25
N SER A 764 -17.48 11.48 2.55
CA SER A 764 -18.29 10.40 3.15
C SER A 764 -17.52 9.10 3.35
N SER A 765 -16.41 8.91 2.63
CA SER A 765 -15.71 7.63 2.47
C SER A 765 -14.18 7.79 2.65
N PRO A 766 -13.70 8.27 3.81
CA PRO A 766 -12.28 8.60 4.04
C PRO A 766 -11.35 7.39 4.01
N SER A 767 -11.86 6.20 4.34
CA SER A 767 -11.10 4.97 4.58
C SER A 767 -10.61 4.27 3.30
N LEU A 768 -11.12 4.63 2.13
CA LEU A 768 -11.01 3.79 0.94
C LEU A 768 -9.77 4.04 0.09
N SER A 769 -9.29 5.29 -0.06
CA SER A 769 -8.05 5.54 -0.79
C SER A 769 -7.50 6.99 -0.66
N PRO A 770 -6.25 7.16 -0.19
CA PRO A 770 -5.51 8.42 -0.35
C PRO A 770 -5.31 8.83 -1.83
N GLN A 771 -5.25 7.84 -2.74
CA GLN A 771 -5.11 8.08 -4.18
C GLN A 771 -6.27 8.88 -4.78
N ALA A 772 -7.49 8.72 -4.26
CA ALA A 772 -8.63 9.48 -4.78
C ALA A 772 -8.54 10.98 -4.44
N TRP A 773 -8.01 11.33 -3.27
CA TRP A 773 -7.70 12.72 -2.90
C TRP A 773 -6.60 13.31 -3.79
N ARG A 774 -5.57 12.51 -4.09
CA ARG A 774 -4.52 12.88 -5.06
C ARG A 774 -5.10 13.16 -6.44
N ASN A 775 -5.98 12.28 -6.92
CA ASN A 775 -6.65 12.47 -8.21
C ASN A 775 -7.45 13.76 -8.24
N LEU A 776 -8.18 14.09 -7.16
CA LEU A 776 -8.92 15.34 -7.05
C LEU A 776 -7.99 16.56 -7.15
N ILE A 777 -6.92 16.65 -6.36
CA ILE A 777 -6.00 17.79 -6.40
C ILE A 777 -5.24 17.87 -7.73
N GLY A 778 -4.82 16.73 -8.28
CA GLY A 778 -4.16 16.65 -9.58
C GLY A 778 -5.02 17.20 -10.73
N THR A 779 -6.34 17.22 -10.59
CA THR A 779 -7.22 17.75 -11.65
C THR A 779 -7.11 19.25 -11.85
N PHE A 780 -6.66 19.97 -10.83
CA PHE A 780 -6.40 21.40 -10.91
C PHE A 780 -5.27 21.74 -11.90
N GLU A 781 -4.39 20.78 -12.18
CA GLU A 781 -3.28 20.98 -13.11
C GLU A 781 -3.69 20.95 -14.58
N TYR A 782 -4.70 20.12 -14.91
CA TYR A 782 -5.13 19.81 -16.28
C TYR A 782 -6.43 20.50 -16.68
N THR A 783 -7.01 21.31 -15.79
CA THR A 783 -8.35 21.85 -15.98
C THR A 783 -8.43 22.68 -17.27
N ARG A 784 -9.24 22.19 -18.20
CA ARG A 784 -9.57 22.89 -19.45
C ARG A 784 -10.48 24.08 -19.12
N MET A 785 -9.91 25.28 -18.99
CA MET A 785 -10.69 26.52 -18.91
C MET A 785 -11.49 26.70 -20.21
N PHE A 786 -12.77 26.30 -20.23
CA PHE A 786 -13.62 26.42 -21.40
C PHE A 786 -14.11 27.87 -21.57
N ARG A 787 -13.80 28.44 -22.75
CA ARG A 787 -14.35 29.59 -23.49
C ARG A 787 -14.75 30.91 -22.80
N GLN A 788 -15.05 31.01 -21.50
CA GLN A 788 -15.70 32.21 -20.95
C GLN A 788 -14.79 33.28 -20.33
N ARG A 789 -13.47 33.10 -20.29
CA ARG A 789 -12.47 34.18 -20.10
C ARG A 789 -11.08 33.62 -20.38
N ARG A 790 -10.63 33.68 -21.65
CA ARG A 790 -9.23 33.41 -22.04
C ARG A 790 -8.28 34.56 -21.63
N THR A 791 -8.74 35.51 -20.80
CA THR A 791 -7.87 36.58 -20.33
C THR A 791 -6.79 36.01 -19.44
N ASP A 792 -5.59 36.58 -19.56
CA ASP A 792 -4.45 36.15 -18.77
C ASP A 792 -4.69 36.35 -17.26
N GLU A 793 -5.36 37.45 -16.90
CA GLU A 793 -5.83 37.73 -15.54
C GLU A 793 -6.77 36.65 -14.99
N GLY A 794 -7.70 36.14 -15.81
CA GLY A 794 -8.60 35.06 -15.40
C GLY A 794 -7.85 33.76 -15.09
N LYS A 795 -6.78 33.46 -15.84
CA LYS A 795 -5.91 32.31 -15.55
C LYS A 795 -5.11 32.52 -14.26
N CYS A 796 -4.62 33.74 -14.01
CA CYS A 796 -3.92 34.09 -12.78
C CYS A 796 -4.84 33.99 -11.55
N LEU A 797 -6.06 34.54 -11.62
CA LEU A 797 -7.05 34.41 -10.55
C LEU A 797 -7.40 32.95 -10.25
N TYR A 798 -7.56 32.13 -11.30
CA TYR A 798 -7.79 30.70 -11.15
C TYR A 798 -6.64 30.00 -10.40
N ARG A 799 -5.37 30.30 -10.74
CA ARG A 799 -4.20 29.72 -10.05
C ARG A 799 -4.16 30.05 -8.56
N ILE A 800 -4.49 31.29 -8.20
CA ILE A 800 -4.55 31.74 -6.79
C ILE A 800 -5.68 31.00 -6.04
N ILE A 801 -6.86 30.87 -6.65
CA ILE A 801 -8.00 30.18 -6.03
C ILE A 801 -7.73 28.68 -5.90
N VAL A 802 -7.07 28.06 -6.87
CA VAL A 802 -6.61 26.67 -6.81
C VAL A 802 -5.72 26.46 -5.59
N TRP A 803 -4.77 27.35 -5.32
CA TRP A 803 -3.94 27.27 -4.12
C TRP A 803 -4.78 27.27 -2.84
N TYR A 804 -5.66 28.26 -2.66
CA TYR A 804 -6.53 28.30 -1.48
C TYR A 804 -7.44 27.08 -1.37
N ALA A 805 -8.03 26.61 -2.47
CA ALA A 805 -8.85 25.41 -2.48
C ALA A 805 -8.04 24.16 -2.07
N THR A 806 -6.80 24.07 -2.53
CA THR A 806 -5.87 22.98 -2.18
C THR A 806 -5.55 22.99 -0.68
N VAL A 807 -5.33 24.16 -0.08
CA VAL A 807 -5.12 24.32 1.37
C VAL A 807 -6.35 23.89 2.18
N GLU A 808 -7.55 24.25 1.75
CA GLU A 808 -8.79 23.80 2.42
C GLU A 808 -8.99 22.28 2.33
N ILE A 809 -8.74 21.69 1.15
CA ILE A 809 -8.81 20.23 0.96
C ILE A 809 -7.79 19.52 1.85
N LEU A 810 -6.58 20.06 2.00
CA LEU A 810 -5.60 19.54 2.96
C LEU A 810 -6.11 19.61 4.40
N GLY A 811 -6.83 20.66 4.77
CA GLY A 811 -7.50 20.77 6.07
C GLY A 811 -8.52 19.66 6.29
N TRP A 812 -9.32 19.34 5.27
CA TRP A 812 -10.27 18.24 5.32
C TRP A 812 -9.59 16.88 5.47
N MET A 813 -8.52 16.64 4.71
CA MET A 813 -7.74 15.40 4.83
C MET A 813 -7.15 15.22 6.24
N GLN A 814 -6.63 16.30 6.83
CA GLN A 814 -6.11 16.29 8.20
C GLN A 814 -7.20 15.98 9.22
N SER A 815 -8.40 16.54 9.07
CA SER A 815 -9.55 16.22 9.93
C SER A 815 -9.95 14.75 9.91
N GLN A 816 -9.56 14.03 8.84
CA GLN A 816 -9.79 12.60 8.64
C GLN A 816 -8.57 11.73 8.96
N ASN A 817 -7.52 12.29 9.59
CA ASN A 817 -6.26 11.62 9.92
C ASN A 817 -5.50 11.03 8.70
N LEU A 818 -5.70 11.59 7.51
CA LEU A 818 -4.97 11.17 6.31
C LEU A 818 -3.63 11.92 6.19
N GLY A 819 -2.55 11.17 6.00
CA GLY A 819 -1.21 11.72 5.76
C GLY A 819 -1.02 12.31 4.36
N THR A 820 -0.02 13.19 4.21
CA THR A 820 0.39 13.74 2.91
C THR A 820 1.41 12.79 2.27
N ASP A 821 1.13 12.31 1.06
CA ASP A 821 2.06 11.49 0.27
C ASP A 821 3.03 12.35 -0.57
N PRO A 822 4.22 11.85 -0.98
CA PRO A 822 5.18 12.61 -1.79
C PRO A 822 4.64 13.19 -3.11
N GLU A 823 3.70 12.52 -3.79
CA GLU A 823 3.08 13.07 -5.00
C GLU A 823 2.02 14.13 -4.68
N MET A 824 1.35 14.01 -3.53
CA MET A 824 0.47 15.07 -3.05
C MET A 824 1.28 16.32 -2.73
N PHE A 825 2.43 16.15 -2.08
CA PHE A 825 3.37 17.24 -1.81
C PHE A 825 3.90 17.88 -3.10
N HIS A 826 4.22 17.08 -4.11
CA HIS A 826 4.58 17.59 -5.44
C HIS A 826 3.48 18.50 -6.04
N ASN A 827 2.20 18.09 -5.97
CA ASN A 827 1.08 18.91 -6.45
C ASN A 827 0.92 20.20 -5.63
N LEU A 828 1.18 20.17 -4.32
CA LEU A 828 1.16 21.35 -3.45
C LEU A 828 2.22 22.37 -3.86
N CYS A 829 3.47 21.93 -4.06
CA CYS A 829 4.55 22.81 -4.49
C CYS A 829 4.21 23.46 -5.84
N ARG A 830 3.67 22.69 -6.80
CA ARG A 830 3.26 23.22 -8.11
C ARG A 830 2.11 24.22 -8.01
N ALA A 831 1.10 23.95 -7.19
CA ALA A 831 -0.01 24.87 -6.96
C ALA A 831 0.48 26.19 -6.33
N PHE A 832 1.37 26.10 -5.33
CA PHE A 832 1.99 27.26 -4.68
C PHE A 832 2.79 28.10 -5.66
N THR A 833 3.76 27.51 -6.37
CA THR A 833 4.60 28.21 -7.36
C THR A 833 3.74 28.95 -8.38
N ARG A 834 2.69 28.30 -8.91
CA ARG A 834 1.78 28.93 -9.89
C ARG A 834 0.96 30.08 -9.29
N ALA A 835 0.59 30.00 -8.02
CA ALA A 835 -0.13 31.06 -7.33
C ALA A 835 0.77 32.26 -7.01
N VAL A 836 2.01 32.04 -6.57
CA VAL A 836 3.00 33.10 -6.34
C VAL A 836 3.29 33.84 -7.63
N VAL A 837 3.60 33.13 -8.72
CA VAL A 837 3.84 33.74 -10.05
C VAL A 837 2.61 34.51 -10.56
N ALA A 838 1.40 34.05 -10.26
CA ALA A 838 0.17 34.78 -10.61
C ALA A 838 -0.02 36.05 -9.76
N GLY A 839 0.28 35.97 -8.47
CA GLY A 839 0.18 37.08 -7.52
C GLY A 839 1.24 38.16 -7.75
N THR A 840 2.46 37.80 -8.16
CA THR A 840 3.50 38.76 -8.54
C THR A 840 3.14 39.52 -9.81
N LYS A 841 2.52 38.83 -10.78
CA LYS A 841 2.08 39.44 -12.05
C LYS A 841 0.89 40.39 -11.87
N TYR A 842 -0.09 40.00 -11.05
CA TYR A 842 -1.33 40.79 -10.83
C TYR A 842 -1.72 40.83 -9.34
N PRO A 843 -1.12 41.73 -8.54
CA PRO A 843 -1.35 41.79 -7.09
C PRO A 843 -2.81 42.06 -6.69
N HIS A 844 -3.54 42.85 -7.49
CA HIS A 844 -4.94 43.19 -7.22
C HIS A 844 -5.89 41.99 -7.24
N LEU A 845 -5.51 40.86 -7.85
CA LEU A 845 -6.33 39.65 -7.87
C LEU A 845 -6.37 38.93 -6.52
N LEU A 846 -5.42 39.20 -5.62
CA LEU A 846 -5.34 38.58 -4.30
C LEU A 846 -6.52 39.01 -3.41
N SER A 847 -6.92 40.29 -3.47
CA SER A 847 -8.10 40.77 -2.75
C SER A 847 -9.37 40.11 -3.27
N THR A 848 -9.53 40.02 -4.59
CA THR A 848 -10.67 39.35 -5.23
C THR A 848 -10.75 37.86 -4.88
N ALA A 849 -9.60 37.17 -4.84
CA ALA A 849 -9.54 35.77 -4.42
C ALA A 849 -9.90 35.59 -2.94
N SER A 850 -9.44 36.48 -2.07
CA SER A 850 -9.77 36.48 -0.64
C SER A 850 -11.28 36.73 -0.44
N GLU A 851 -11.88 37.68 -1.14
CA GLU A 851 -13.33 37.93 -1.08
C GLU A 851 -14.15 36.70 -1.48
N LEU A 852 -13.77 36.01 -2.56
CA LEU A 852 -14.42 34.77 -2.99
C LEU A 852 -14.26 33.64 -1.97
N ARG A 853 -13.17 33.62 -1.20
CA ARG A 853 -12.95 32.70 -0.08
C ARG A 853 -13.83 33.04 1.12
N HIS A 854 -13.91 34.32 1.51
CA HIS A 854 -14.69 34.78 2.66
C HIS A 854 -16.21 34.71 2.45
N GLN A 855 -16.69 34.74 1.21
CA GLN A 855 -18.11 34.47 0.92
C GLN A 855 -18.55 33.05 1.34
N GLY A 856 -17.62 32.14 1.68
CA GLY A 856 -17.93 30.81 2.18
C GLY A 856 -17.45 30.42 3.58
N SER A 857 -16.57 31.21 4.21
CA SER A 857 -16.00 30.90 5.52
C SER A 857 -16.28 32.01 6.54
N THR A 858 -16.78 31.64 7.73
CA THR A 858 -17.10 32.56 8.84
C THR A 858 -15.88 33.00 9.66
N LEU A 859 -14.66 32.66 9.23
CA LEU A 859 -13.42 33.04 9.93
C LEU A 859 -12.65 34.09 9.12
N SER A 860 -12.43 35.22 9.79
CA SER A 860 -11.78 36.44 9.30
C SER A 860 -10.33 36.46 9.74
N GLU A 861 -9.40 36.35 8.79
CA GLU A 861 -8.02 36.80 8.96
C GLU A 861 -7.59 37.53 7.69
N ASN A 862 -6.88 38.65 7.86
CA ASN A 862 -6.44 39.55 6.79
C ASN A 862 -5.48 38.82 5.82
N SER A 863 -5.99 38.27 4.71
CA SER A 863 -5.23 37.41 3.78
C SER A 863 -5.13 37.94 2.34
N GLY A 864 -5.17 39.26 2.13
CA GLY A 864 -5.15 39.87 0.79
C GLY A 864 -3.78 40.25 0.24
N SER A 865 -2.69 40.10 1.01
CA SER A 865 -1.33 40.52 0.63
C SER A 865 -0.52 39.38 0.00
N LEU A 866 0.35 39.71 -0.96
CA LEU A 866 1.30 38.76 -1.56
C LEU A 866 2.25 38.17 -0.50
N GLU A 867 2.76 39.00 0.41
CA GLU A 867 3.63 38.58 1.52
C GLU A 867 2.91 37.54 2.40
N SER A 868 1.66 37.81 2.75
CA SER A 868 0.85 36.87 3.55
C SER A 868 0.60 35.54 2.84
N LEU A 869 0.50 35.52 1.51
CA LEU A 869 0.35 34.29 0.74
C LEU A 869 1.66 33.49 0.74
N VAL A 870 2.79 34.17 0.54
CA VAL A 870 4.12 33.57 0.51
C VAL A 870 4.50 33.00 1.87
N ASP A 871 4.39 33.79 2.95
CA ASP A 871 4.79 33.37 4.30
C ASP A 871 3.98 32.18 4.80
N ASN A 872 2.65 32.26 4.68
CA ASN A 872 1.77 31.16 5.07
C ASN A 872 1.98 29.91 4.22
N GLY A 873 2.25 30.09 2.92
CA GLY A 873 2.50 28.98 2.01
C GLY A 873 3.84 28.30 2.25
N LEU A 874 4.91 29.05 2.47
CA LEU A 874 6.22 28.52 2.82
C LEU A 874 6.18 27.79 4.17
N PHE A 875 5.56 28.39 5.19
CA PHE A 875 5.39 27.74 6.49
C PHE A 875 4.65 26.41 6.35
N LEU A 876 3.56 26.39 5.58
CA LEU A 876 2.80 25.16 5.32
C LEU A 876 3.64 24.12 4.57
N LEU A 877 4.36 24.50 3.51
CA LEU A 877 5.17 23.58 2.72
C LEU A 877 6.32 22.99 3.54
N LYS A 878 7.08 23.81 4.29
CA LYS A 878 8.15 23.34 5.18
C LYS A 878 7.61 22.37 6.23
N LYS A 879 6.54 22.75 6.94
CA LYS A 879 5.88 21.89 7.93
C LYS A 879 5.41 20.56 7.32
N LYS A 880 4.92 20.57 6.07
CA LYS A 880 4.49 19.35 5.38
C LYS A 880 5.65 18.50 4.91
N PHE A 881 6.73 19.10 4.43
CA PHE A 881 7.97 18.40 4.11
C PHE A 881 8.54 17.71 5.34
N ASP A 882 8.64 18.43 6.47
CA ASP A 882 9.10 17.87 7.74
C ASP A 882 8.22 16.71 8.19
N SER A 883 6.89 16.84 8.09
CA SER A 883 5.97 15.75 8.45
C SER A 883 6.07 14.52 7.55
N LEU A 884 6.59 14.67 6.33
CA LEU A 884 6.73 13.61 5.34
C LEU A 884 8.07 12.90 5.45
N VAL A 885 9.11 13.67 5.72
CA VAL A 885 10.49 13.21 5.75
C VAL A 885 10.91 12.81 7.16
N LEU A 886 10.64 13.65 8.16
CA LEU A 886 11.20 13.47 9.51
C LEU A 886 10.28 12.67 10.45
N PRO A 887 10.84 11.67 11.16
CA PRO A 887 10.33 11.21 12.44
C PRO A 887 9.98 12.38 13.35
N ASN A 888 8.85 12.34 14.06
CA ASN A 888 8.52 13.38 15.05
C ASN A 888 9.65 13.43 16.12
N ARG A 889 10.57 14.41 16.01
CA ARG A 889 11.88 14.43 16.68
C ARG A 889 11.78 14.37 18.21
N GLU A 890 10.74 14.96 18.78
CA GLU A 890 10.61 15.17 20.24
C GLU A 890 10.40 13.88 21.04
N ILE A 891 9.90 12.80 20.43
CA ILE A 891 9.64 11.52 21.12
C ILE A 891 10.81 10.53 20.94
N SER A 892 11.78 10.87 20.09
CA SER A 892 12.57 9.90 19.32
C SER A 892 13.96 9.60 19.90
N SER A 893 14.74 10.60 20.30
CA SER A 893 16.18 10.39 20.59
C SER A 893 16.47 9.40 21.73
N VAL A 894 15.59 9.31 22.72
CA VAL A 894 15.74 8.42 23.88
C VAL A 894 15.30 6.99 23.57
N ALA A 895 14.28 6.81 22.72
CA ALA A 895 13.78 5.50 22.28
C ALA A 895 14.74 4.75 21.37
N GLN A 896 15.39 5.50 20.50
CA GLN A 896 16.26 4.99 19.45
C GLN A 896 17.54 4.40 20.04
N ARG A 897 18.12 5.04 21.06
CA ARG A 897 19.37 4.60 21.71
C ARG A 897 19.25 3.28 22.47
N SER A 898 18.02 2.86 22.85
CA SER A 898 17.77 1.65 23.65
C SER A 898 17.51 0.38 22.83
N VAL A 899 17.13 0.51 21.55
CA VAL A 899 16.68 -0.62 20.70
C VAL A 899 17.69 -0.94 19.60
N PHE A 900 18.51 0.03 19.19
CA PHE A 900 19.38 -0.07 18.00
C PHE A 900 20.88 -0.07 18.33
N THR A 901 21.30 -0.08 19.59
CA THR A 901 22.71 -0.22 19.98
C THR A 901 23.05 -1.69 20.17
N THR A 902 23.74 -2.27 19.20
CA THR A 902 24.56 -3.47 19.40
C THR A 902 25.99 -3.12 19.02
N ASP A 903 26.80 -2.77 20.02
CA ASP A 903 28.26 -2.87 19.92
C ASP A 903 28.57 -4.37 19.93
N ASP A 904 28.79 -4.95 18.76
CA ASP A 904 29.66 -6.12 18.61
C ASP A 904 30.22 -6.13 17.19
N LEU A 905 31.52 -6.37 17.14
CA LEU A 905 32.41 -6.28 15.98
C LEU A 905 31.99 -7.24 14.86
N GLU A 906 31.29 -6.72 13.85
CA GLU A 906 31.46 -7.01 12.41
C GLU A 906 30.49 -6.09 11.63
N GLU A 907 31.02 -5.35 10.65
CA GLU A 907 30.34 -4.34 9.85
C GLU A 907 28.98 -4.83 9.28
N THR A 908 27.88 -4.56 9.99
CA THR A 908 26.53 -4.63 9.41
C THR A 908 25.68 -3.47 9.89
N TYR A 909 25.73 -2.38 9.11
CA TYR A 909 24.80 -1.27 8.97
C TYR A 909 23.48 -1.34 9.77
N PHE A 910 23.48 -0.90 11.03
CA PHE A 910 22.26 -0.56 11.78
C PHE A 910 22.10 0.97 11.86
N ASP A 911 21.57 1.56 10.80
CA ASP A 911 20.90 2.87 10.89
C ASP A 911 19.39 2.61 10.79
N GLU A 912 18.62 3.05 11.80
CA GLU A 912 17.16 3.16 11.68
C GLU A 912 16.83 3.94 10.38
N PRO A 913 15.74 3.63 9.65
CA PRO A 913 15.28 4.50 8.58
C PRO A 913 15.06 5.89 9.18
N THR A 914 16.02 6.78 8.88
CA THR A 914 16.06 8.16 9.33
C THR A 914 14.85 8.93 8.81
N LEU A 915 14.16 8.38 7.79
CA LEU A 915 13.04 8.98 7.09
C LEU A 915 11.74 8.14 7.16
N PHE A 916 10.60 8.83 7.23
CA PHE A 916 9.27 8.20 7.05
C PHE A 916 8.99 7.85 5.59
N HIS A 917 9.28 8.79 4.69
CA HIS A 917 9.22 8.60 3.26
C HIS A 917 10.38 9.32 2.61
N THR A 918 11.07 8.64 1.70
CA THR A 918 12.09 9.29 0.89
C THR A 918 11.43 9.91 -0.34
N PRO A 919 11.38 11.26 -0.46
CA PRO A 919 10.77 11.93 -1.59
C PRO A 919 11.59 11.72 -2.87
N PHE A 920 10.92 11.77 -4.01
CA PHE A 920 11.59 11.63 -5.30
C PHE A 920 12.26 12.96 -5.71
N TYR A 921 13.31 12.89 -6.53
CA TYR A 921 13.89 14.09 -7.14
C TYR A 921 12.86 14.94 -7.91
N SER A 922 11.82 14.36 -8.50
CA SER A 922 10.73 15.14 -9.10
C SER A 922 9.93 15.98 -8.09
N THR A 923 9.77 15.45 -6.87
CA THR A 923 9.11 16.14 -5.77
C THR A 923 10.03 17.20 -5.17
N LEU A 924 11.31 16.87 -4.98
CA LEU A 924 12.34 17.79 -4.51
C LEU A 924 12.54 18.95 -5.47
N HIS A 925 12.62 18.70 -6.78
CA HIS A 925 12.67 19.73 -7.82
C HIS A 925 11.49 20.71 -7.74
N ALA A 926 10.26 20.20 -7.57
CA ALA A 926 9.09 21.06 -7.39
C ALA A 926 9.18 21.90 -6.11
N PHE A 927 9.74 21.34 -5.03
CA PHE A 927 9.96 22.06 -3.77
C PHE A 927 11.05 23.12 -3.89
N VAL A 928 12.18 22.82 -4.54
CA VAL A 928 13.23 23.78 -4.92
C VAL A 928 12.64 24.94 -5.71
N ARG A 929 11.80 24.65 -6.72
CA ARG A 929 11.10 25.69 -7.47
C ARG A 929 10.19 26.54 -6.59
N ALA A 930 9.47 25.94 -5.65
CA ALA A 930 8.62 26.66 -4.71
C ALA A 930 9.44 27.62 -3.82
N LEU A 931 10.53 27.14 -3.21
CA LEU A 931 11.44 27.93 -2.38
C LEU A 931 12.10 29.06 -3.18
N GLY A 932 12.65 28.74 -4.35
CA GLY A 932 13.30 29.71 -5.23
C GLY A 932 12.34 30.79 -5.74
N THR A 933 11.10 30.43 -6.12
CA THR A 933 10.09 31.41 -6.55
C THR A 933 9.59 32.32 -5.43
N ALA A 934 9.73 31.88 -4.18
CA ALA A 934 9.42 32.68 -3.00
C ALA A 934 10.62 33.49 -2.46
N GLY A 935 11.82 33.27 -3.01
CA GLY A 935 13.05 33.95 -2.61
C GLY A 935 13.71 33.42 -1.33
N ASP A 936 13.41 32.18 -0.91
CA ASP A 936 13.92 31.58 0.33
C ASP A 936 15.27 30.85 0.12
N ASP A 937 16.34 31.62 -0.03
CA ASP A 937 17.68 31.08 -0.29
C ASP A 937 18.23 30.26 0.89
N ALA A 938 17.82 30.60 2.12
CA ALA A 938 18.21 29.83 3.31
C ALA A 938 17.57 28.43 3.29
N GLY A 939 16.28 28.34 2.95
CA GLY A 939 15.60 27.06 2.79
C GLY A 939 16.17 26.20 1.67
N LEU A 940 16.67 26.80 0.59
CA LEU A 940 17.34 26.06 -0.50
C LEU A 940 18.63 25.37 -0.04
N VAL A 941 19.48 26.08 0.70
CA VAL A 941 20.75 25.54 1.22
C VAL A 941 20.49 24.49 2.29
N GLU A 942 19.52 24.71 3.18
CA GLU A 942 19.12 23.71 4.20
C GLU A 942 18.60 22.42 3.55
N LEU A 943 17.75 22.54 2.52
CA LEU A 943 17.26 21.40 1.75
C LEU A 943 18.40 20.66 1.05
N LEU A 944 19.34 21.38 0.44
CA LEU A 944 20.51 20.78 -0.22
C LEU A 944 21.40 20.03 0.77
N GLY A 945 21.63 20.59 1.96
CA GLY A 945 22.35 19.93 3.06
C GLY A 945 21.67 18.63 3.50
N TRP A 946 20.35 18.64 3.66
CA TRP A 946 19.58 17.43 3.95
C TRP A 946 19.65 16.40 2.80
N MET A 947 19.53 16.84 1.54
CA MET A 947 19.63 15.95 0.38
C MET A 947 21.00 15.28 0.30
N SER A 948 22.08 16.01 0.61
CA SER A 948 23.45 15.47 0.65
C SER A 948 23.60 14.37 1.71
N GLN A 949 23.05 14.57 2.91
CA GLN A 949 23.07 13.59 3.99
C GLN A 949 22.37 12.27 3.63
N VAL A 950 21.31 12.31 2.80
CA VAL A 950 20.51 11.13 2.42
C VAL A 950 20.71 10.72 0.95
N SER A 951 21.79 11.21 0.32
CA SER A 951 22.10 11.02 -1.11
C SER A 951 22.06 9.56 -1.56
N ALA A 952 22.69 8.64 -0.81
CA ALA A 952 22.72 7.22 -1.17
C ALA A 952 21.30 6.62 -1.31
N SER A 953 20.40 6.91 -0.37
CA SER A 953 19.01 6.43 -0.44
C SER A 953 18.19 7.12 -1.54
N LEU A 954 18.50 8.38 -1.85
CA LEU A 954 17.86 9.11 -2.95
C LEU A 954 18.29 8.56 -4.31
N ASP A 955 19.58 8.23 -4.49
CA ASP A 955 20.12 7.65 -5.72
C ASP A 955 19.61 6.21 -5.93
N GLU A 956 19.55 5.37 -4.89
CA GLU A 956 18.93 4.03 -4.97
C GLU A 956 17.47 4.09 -5.45
N LEU A 957 16.71 5.11 -5.01
CA LEU A 957 15.33 5.33 -5.45
C LEU A 957 15.24 5.99 -6.83
N ALA A 958 16.21 6.82 -7.20
CA ALA A 958 16.32 7.40 -8.53
C ALA A 958 16.52 6.29 -9.58
N ASP A 959 17.34 5.30 -9.26
CA ASP A 959 17.63 4.13 -10.09
C ASP A 959 16.42 3.20 -10.33
N GLU A 960 15.36 3.31 -9.52
CA GLU A 960 14.09 2.60 -9.74
C GLU A 960 13.14 3.36 -10.68
N ARG A 961 13.45 4.62 -11.05
CA ARG A 961 12.65 5.45 -11.96
C ARG A 961 13.37 5.70 -13.27
N ARG A 962 12.63 5.58 -14.38
CA ARG A 962 13.13 5.83 -15.74
C ARG A 962 13.84 7.18 -15.92
N ASN A 963 13.38 8.25 -15.25
CA ASN A 963 13.98 9.59 -15.33
C ASN A 963 14.54 10.04 -13.96
N GLY A 964 14.87 9.13 -13.06
CA GLY A 964 15.26 9.47 -11.69
C GLY A 964 16.55 10.30 -11.63
N LEU A 965 17.62 9.77 -12.23
CA LEU A 965 18.92 10.46 -12.30
C LEU A 965 18.84 11.75 -13.12
N TRP A 966 18.11 11.74 -14.23
CA TRP A 966 17.87 12.98 -14.98
C TRP A 966 17.18 14.05 -14.12
N MET A 967 16.16 13.67 -13.34
CA MET A 967 15.50 14.59 -12.40
C MET A 967 16.43 15.06 -11.27
N ARG A 968 17.42 14.26 -10.86
CA ARG A 968 18.47 14.70 -9.93
C ARG A 968 19.23 15.88 -10.53
N GLU A 969 19.73 15.73 -11.76
CA GLU A 969 20.43 16.81 -12.46
C GLU A 969 19.56 18.06 -12.62
N GLN A 970 18.29 17.90 -13.01
CA GLN A 970 17.34 19.03 -13.07
C GLN A 970 17.12 19.70 -11.71
N THR A 971 17.20 18.95 -10.61
CA THR A 971 17.09 19.48 -9.25
C THR A 971 18.31 20.34 -8.91
N LEU A 972 19.52 19.85 -9.17
CA LEU A 972 20.76 20.59 -8.91
C LEU A 972 20.86 21.85 -9.78
N GLN A 973 20.49 21.74 -11.07
CA GLN A 973 20.41 22.89 -12.00
C GLN A 973 19.44 23.96 -11.49
N ALA A 974 18.25 23.56 -11.00
CA ALA A 974 17.29 24.51 -10.44
C ALA A 974 17.82 25.21 -9.19
N ILE A 975 18.52 24.49 -8.29
CA ILE A 975 19.12 25.09 -7.08
C ILE A 975 20.12 26.18 -7.49
N ARG A 976 21.03 25.87 -8.42
CA ARG A 976 22.02 26.84 -8.91
C ARG A 976 21.35 28.07 -9.51
N LEU A 977 20.36 27.87 -10.40
CA LEU A 977 19.63 28.96 -11.05
C LEU A 977 18.97 29.91 -10.05
N TYR A 978 18.30 29.39 -9.01
CA TYR A 978 17.59 30.24 -8.04
C TYR A 978 18.51 30.93 -7.03
N LEU A 979 19.69 30.38 -6.76
CA LEU A 979 20.69 31.03 -5.90
C LEU A 979 21.43 32.13 -6.66
N GLU A 980 21.80 31.92 -7.93
CA GLU A 980 22.53 32.90 -8.74
C GLU A 980 21.64 34.00 -9.33
N ARG A 981 20.35 33.72 -9.57
CA ARG A 981 19.33 34.63 -10.14
C ARG A 981 19.82 35.48 -11.33
N PRO A 982 20.35 34.87 -12.40
CA PRO A 982 20.94 35.61 -13.52
C PRO A 982 19.97 36.58 -14.20
N ASP A 983 18.65 36.33 -14.15
CA ASP A 983 17.62 37.14 -14.78
C ASP A 983 17.22 38.41 -14.00
N ASN A 984 17.67 38.59 -12.75
CA ASN A 984 17.28 39.74 -11.93
C ASN A 984 18.48 40.43 -11.26
N PRO A 985 19.22 41.28 -12.00
CA PRO A 985 20.44 41.95 -11.51
C PRO A 985 20.21 42.98 -10.39
N SER A 986 18.96 43.20 -9.98
CA SER A 986 18.57 44.07 -8.85
C SER A 986 18.34 43.32 -7.53
N SER A 987 18.40 41.99 -7.55
CA SER A 987 18.32 41.13 -6.37
C SER A 987 19.74 40.92 -5.84
N ASP A 988 20.02 41.31 -4.59
CA ASP A 988 21.27 40.95 -3.89
C ASP A 988 21.37 39.42 -3.75
N SER A 989 22.00 38.76 -4.73
CA SER A 989 22.41 37.36 -4.62
C SER A 989 23.47 37.27 -3.52
N ASP A 990 23.22 36.46 -2.49
CA ASP A 990 24.17 36.27 -1.38
C ASP A 990 25.30 35.32 -1.81
N PRO A 991 26.51 35.82 -2.12
CA PRO A 991 27.60 34.98 -2.63
C PRO A 991 28.06 33.94 -1.59
N ALA A 992 27.77 34.15 -0.31
CA ALA A 992 28.09 33.18 0.74
C ALA A 992 27.27 31.89 0.58
N LYS A 993 25.97 32.00 0.24
CA LYS A 993 25.07 30.85 0.07
C LYS A 993 25.37 30.06 -1.20
N VAL A 994 25.77 30.73 -2.28
CA VAL A 994 26.22 30.06 -3.52
C VAL A 994 27.47 29.22 -3.23
N LYS A 995 28.43 29.79 -2.49
CA LYS A 995 29.65 29.08 -2.09
C LYS A 995 29.35 27.89 -1.17
N GLU A 996 28.46 28.06 -0.20
CA GLU A 996 28.03 26.97 0.68
C GLU A 996 27.38 25.82 -0.11
N ALA A 997 26.51 26.14 -1.08
CA ALA A 997 25.90 25.14 -1.95
C ALA A 997 26.94 24.39 -2.81
N TYR A 998 27.94 25.11 -3.33
CA TYR A 998 29.06 24.51 -4.09
C TYR A 998 29.86 23.52 -3.23
N ASP A 999 30.17 23.91 -1.99
CA ASP A 999 30.90 23.06 -1.05
C ASP A 999 30.12 21.78 -0.70
N ILE A 1000 28.79 21.87 -0.54
CA ILE A 1000 27.94 20.71 -0.26
C ILE A 1000 27.91 19.75 -1.46
N ILE A 1001 27.68 20.26 -2.68
CA ILE A 1001 27.61 19.42 -3.89
C ILE A 1001 28.96 18.74 -4.13
N SER A 1002 30.07 19.48 -4.02
CA SER A 1002 31.42 18.95 -4.27
C SER A 1002 31.84 17.87 -3.28
N ARG A 1003 31.28 17.85 -2.07
CA ARG A 1003 31.53 16.81 -1.05
C ARG A 1003 30.63 15.58 -1.20
N THR A 1004 29.55 15.67 -1.98
CA THR A 1004 28.57 14.58 -2.11
C THR A 1004 28.98 13.64 -3.24
N PRO A 1005 29.15 12.32 -2.98
CA PRO A 1005 29.61 11.39 -4.00
C PRO A 1005 28.60 11.26 -5.14
N GLY A 1006 29.09 11.33 -6.39
CA GLY A 1006 28.27 11.15 -7.59
C GLY A 1006 27.48 12.38 -8.04
N TRP A 1007 27.64 13.53 -7.36
CA TRP A 1007 27.04 14.81 -7.76
C TRP A 1007 28.11 15.73 -8.35
N THR A 1008 27.70 16.58 -9.30
CA THR A 1008 28.57 17.56 -9.96
C THR A 1008 27.90 18.92 -9.96
N TRP A 1009 28.70 19.98 -9.80
CA TRP A 1009 28.19 21.34 -9.93
C TRP A 1009 27.75 21.58 -11.38
N PRO A 1010 26.51 22.02 -11.65
CA PRO A 1010 26.02 22.18 -13.02
C PRO A 1010 26.84 23.18 -13.82
N SER A 1011 27.02 22.96 -15.13
CA SER A 1011 27.70 23.91 -16.02
C SER A 1011 26.78 25.04 -16.49
N ASP A 1012 27.33 26.11 -17.07
CA ASP A 1012 26.52 27.22 -17.60
C ASP A 1012 25.65 26.77 -18.78
N GLU A 1013 26.19 25.93 -19.66
CA GLU A 1013 25.45 25.31 -20.78
C GLU A 1013 24.25 24.48 -20.30
N GLU A 1014 24.41 23.77 -19.18
CA GLU A 1014 23.34 22.99 -18.57
C GLU A 1014 22.23 23.87 -18.00
N ILE A 1015 22.56 25.03 -17.43
CA ILE A 1015 21.58 26.01 -16.96
C ILE A 1015 20.83 26.61 -18.15
N GLU A 1016 21.51 26.99 -19.22
CA GLU A 1016 20.87 27.52 -20.43
C GLU A 1016 19.91 26.47 -21.03
N SER A 1017 20.33 25.20 -21.09
CA SER A 1017 19.48 24.09 -21.50
C SER A 1017 18.26 23.94 -20.58
N TYR A 1018 18.45 24.05 -19.26
CA TYR A 1018 17.36 24.01 -18.28
C TYR A 1018 16.36 25.17 -18.45
N LEU A 1019 16.84 26.39 -18.70
CA LEU A 1019 16.01 27.57 -18.96
C LEU A 1019 15.15 27.38 -20.20
N SER A 1020 15.75 26.91 -21.30
CA SER A 1020 15.02 26.66 -22.56
C SER A 1020 13.89 25.63 -22.42
N ARG A 1021 14.00 24.70 -21.46
CA ARG A 1021 13.01 23.66 -21.17
C ARG A 1021 11.96 24.10 -20.13
N SER A 1022 12.28 25.11 -19.33
CA SER A 1022 11.45 25.55 -18.20
C SER A 1022 10.58 26.78 -18.51
N SER A 1023 10.90 27.51 -19.59
CA SER A 1023 10.03 28.50 -20.26
C SER A 1023 8.86 27.85 -20.97
#